data_AF-A0A8B6CEZ2-F1
#
_entry.id   AF-A0A8B6CEZ2-F1
#
_cell.length_a   1.000
_cell.length_b   1.000
_cell.length_c   1.000
_cell.angle_alpha   90.00
_cell.angle_beta   90.00
_cell.angle_gamma   90.00
#
_symmetry.space_group_name_H-M   'P 1'
#
loop_
_entity.id
_entity.type
_entity.pdbx_description
1 polymer ?
#
loop_
_entity_poly.entity_id
_entity_poly.type
_entity_poly.pdbx_seq_one_letter_code
_entity_poly.pdbx_strand_id
1 'polypeptide(L)'
;MIHAGIGPTHLQNVLAECNLPSISENTLRKKEKELKTFRERLILSLSISCRTAQEEEKAQSTNNNVEASFDGSWQKRGSGWNYNSNTESGKVLSFELRSKACKTCEYHQSRKETVPDHDCHLNWHGSSKAMEADMAVTMAHRLKDDGCEIKVVHADNDASTTARLQVEFDNISKKDDQNHVKKGISTSLHNISKSYRELQKDETRQYILRCFMYAIKGGETEDDIKCNLERIVPHVFGSHEKCEDVDWCTYNTNPENFKYKSLPNGKPLTSDGLKEELNSLVRKMISRSESITDLGSTQANESFNQLVSVKAPKARHYGGSCSLQNRLSAAVLQKNEGYGYLSKVNEAASLSPGELTMSIASARDKKKEKRKIKKQSKEFKITRIQKKRKRNINSRKDLVKEGKTYENQLELSIQEDPDQGVDIPPPLKIDKTESYVFFDLETTGLGRKSDITQIAALTNGKKFQRYVIPRVEINIEASKVTGITYSHSTNTMYVRGQKVEPVTLQKALLDFISFIKEFNNPILIGHNICNFDIPIISEKLKECKLFTSFSTIVKGFIDTLKVAKKYVSNSDIPNFKQETLVKHFLGETYLAHNAIEDVKSLHSLYEMKLAHHIKSDDLYAFVYHKCLDSYSDILKSKAVSRLICVRLAKEGISLKHLKLAASRDSNGIKFVFEDHKVPQKSVKAFSEYLKDEE
;
A
#
# COMPACT_ATOMS: atom_id res chain seq x y z
N MET A 1 -11.75 -22.06 -27.24
CA MET A 1 -10.48 -21.59 -26.63
C MET A 1 -10.23 -20.09 -26.84
N ILE A 2 -10.31 -19.58 -28.07
CA ILE A 2 -10.10 -18.15 -28.41
C ILE A 2 -10.99 -17.22 -27.57
N HIS A 3 -12.31 -17.45 -27.57
CA HIS A 3 -13.25 -16.66 -26.76
C HIS A 3 -12.93 -16.69 -25.27
N ALA A 4 -12.43 -17.80 -24.73
CA ALA A 4 -12.13 -17.92 -23.31
C ALA A 4 -10.74 -17.36 -22.93
N GLY A 5 -9.91 -16.96 -23.89
CA GLY A 5 -8.55 -16.49 -23.60
C GLY A 5 -7.57 -17.59 -23.16
N ILE A 6 -7.96 -18.85 -23.32
CA ILE A 6 -7.19 -20.01 -22.88
C ILE A 6 -6.46 -20.71 -24.01
N GLY A 7 -5.39 -21.43 -23.68
CA GLY A 7 -4.68 -22.33 -24.59
C GLY A 7 -4.93 -23.80 -24.23
N PRO A 8 -4.41 -24.76 -25.03
CA PRO A 8 -4.65 -26.20 -24.84
C PRO A 8 -4.39 -26.70 -23.41
N THR A 9 -3.22 -26.36 -22.83
CA THR A 9 -2.84 -26.74 -21.46
C THR A 9 -3.86 -26.31 -20.40
N HIS A 10 -4.48 -25.15 -20.56
CA HIS A 10 -5.45 -24.67 -19.58
C HIS A 10 -6.78 -25.41 -19.68
N LEU A 11 -7.19 -25.75 -20.91
CA LEU A 11 -8.37 -26.58 -21.09
C LEU A 11 -8.14 -27.97 -20.50
N GLN A 12 -6.96 -28.55 -20.69
CA GLN A 12 -6.58 -29.82 -20.07
C GLN A 12 -6.60 -29.73 -18.54
N ASN A 13 -6.00 -28.69 -17.94
CA ASN A 13 -6.02 -28.50 -16.50
C ASN A 13 -7.44 -28.36 -15.93
N VAL A 14 -8.32 -27.60 -16.61
CA VAL A 14 -9.72 -27.46 -16.20
C VAL A 14 -10.46 -28.80 -16.26
N LEU A 15 -10.29 -29.56 -17.33
CA LEU A 15 -10.91 -30.89 -17.44
C LEU A 15 -10.36 -31.85 -16.38
N ALA A 16 -9.04 -31.87 -16.17
CA ALA A 16 -8.40 -32.71 -15.17
C ALA A 16 -8.84 -32.37 -13.74
N GLU A 17 -8.97 -31.08 -13.40
CA GLU A 17 -9.49 -30.63 -12.10
C GLU A 17 -10.94 -31.10 -11.86
N CYS A 18 -11.75 -31.16 -12.92
CA CYS A 18 -13.09 -31.74 -12.88
C CYS A 18 -13.11 -33.29 -12.97
N ASN A 19 -11.96 -33.95 -12.97
CA ASN A 19 -11.80 -35.38 -13.20
C ASN A 19 -12.47 -35.87 -14.51
N LEU A 20 -12.44 -35.02 -15.55
CA LEU A 20 -12.93 -35.32 -16.88
C LEU A 20 -11.78 -35.71 -17.81
N PRO A 21 -11.97 -36.67 -18.74
CA PRO A 21 -10.97 -37.01 -19.74
C PRO A 21 -10.50 -35.78 -20.52
N SER A 22 -9.19 -35.58 -20.61
CA SER A 22 -8.61 -34.46 -21.34
C SER A 22 -8.33 -34.81 -22.80
N ILE A 23 -8.43 -33.81 -23.68
CA ILE A 23 -8.06 -33.95 -25.10
C ILE A 23 -6.58 -33.58 -25.24
N SER A 24 -5.81 -34.37 -26.01
CA SER A 24 -4.38 -34.07 -26.24
C SER A 24 -4.19 -32.72 -26.93
N GLU A 25 -3.08 -32.05 -26.64
CA GLU A 25 -2.76 -30.74 -27.22
C GLU A 25 -2.65 -30.81 -28.75
N ASN A 26 -2.06 -31.89 -29.27
CA ASN A 26 -1.94 -32.14 -30.70
C ASN A 26 -3.32 -32.23 -31.37
N THR A 27 -4.27 -32.94 -30.75
CA THR A 27 -5.64 -33.05 -31.27
C THR A 27 -6.35 -31.70 -31.23
N LEU A 28 -6.23 -30.93 -30.15
CA LEU A 28 -6.81 -29.58 -30.04
C LEU A 28 -6.26 -28.63 -31.10
N ARG A 29 -4.94 -28.64 -31.32
CA ARG A 29 -4.29 -27.81 -32.35
C ARG A 29 -4.65 -28.26 -33.77
N LYS A 30 -4.78 -29.57 -34.00
CA LYS A 30 -5.23 -30.12 -35.28
C LYS A 30 -6.65 -29.66 -35.58
N LYS A 31 -7.57 -29.77 -34.62
CA LYS A 31 -8.95 -29.27 -34.76
C LYS A 31 -9.02 -27.76 -34.94
N GLU A 32 -8.19 -26.99 -34.25
CA GLU A 32 -8.08 -25.54 -34.45
C GLU A 32 -7.64 -25.18 -35.88
N LYS A 33 -6.76 -25.99 -36.50
CA LYS A 33 -6.34 -25.83 -37.91
C LYS A 33 -7.41 -26.29 -38.90
N GLU A 34 -8.13 -27.37 -38.60
CA GLU A 34 -9.23 -27.89 -39.44
C GLU A 34 -10.43 -26.93 -39.50
N LEU A 35 -10.59 -26.05 -38.51
CA LEU A 35 -11.59 -24.99 -38.47
C LEU A 35 -11.27 -23.80 -39.41
N LYS A 36 -10.73 -24.07 -40.60
CA LYS A 36 -10.39 -23.06 -41.61
C LYS A 36 -11.62 -22.20 -41.98
N THR A 37 -12.76 -22.85 -42.21
CA THR A 37 -14.04 -22.18 -42.49
C THR A 37 -14.45 -21.23 -41.35
N PHE A 38 -14.27 -21.64 -40.09
CA PHE A 38 -14.58 -20.77 -38.96
C PHE A 38 -13.68 -19.52 -38.94
N ARG A 39 -12.38 -19.67 -39.25
CA ARG A 39 -11.46 -18.53 -39.33
C ARG A 39 -11.86 -17.57 -40.45
N GLU A 40 -12.13 -18.08 -41.64
CA GLU A 40 -12.55 -17.25 -42.78
C GLU A 40 -13.82 -16.46 -42.44
N ARG A 41 -14.79 -17.12 -41.79
CA ARG A 41 -16.02 -16.49 -41.32
C ARG A 41 -15.78 -15.51 -40.18
N LEU A 42 -14.87 -15.79 -39.25
CA LEU A 42 -14.47 -14.85 -38.20
C LEU A 42 -13.89 -13.56 -38.78
N ILE A 43 -13.02 -13.66 -39.78
CA ILE A 43 -12.42 -12.50 -40.46
C ILE A 43 -13.47 -11.75 -41.29
N LEU A 44 -14.36 -12.46 -41.99
CA LEU A 44 -15.45 -11.82 -42.72
C LEU A 44 -16.41 -11.07 -41.79
N SER A 45 -16.86 -11.71 -40.70
CA SER A 45 -17.72 -11.08 -39.69
C SER A 45 -17.04 -9.86 -39.08
N LEU A 46 -15.73 -9.91 -38.85
CA LEU A 46 -14.94 -8.79 -38.36
C LEU A 46 -14.95 -7.61 -39.33
N SER A 47 -14.70 -7.86 -40.62
CA SER A 47 -14.77 -6.82 -41.66
C SER A 47 -16.15 -6.17 -41.73
N ILE A 48 -17.22 -6.97 -41.68
CA ILE A 48 -18.61 -6.46 -41.65
C ILE A 48 -18.84 -5.63 -40.39
N SER A 49 -18.43 -6.13 -39.22
CA SER A 49 -18.60 -5.45 -37.93
C SER A 49 -17.90 -4.10 -37.87
N CYS A 50 -16.70 -3.99 -38.46
CA CYS A 50 -15.98 -2.73 -38.61
C CYS A 50 -16.71 -1.79 -39.57
N ARG A 51 -17.18 -2.28 -40.73
CA ARG A 51 -17.92 -1.45 -41.69
C ARG A 51 -19.23 -0.91 -41.13
N THR A 52 -20.00 -1.73 -40.41
CA THR A 52 -21.20 -1.26 -39.70
C THR A 52 -20.84 -0.21 -38.65
N ALA A 53 -19.74 -0.38 -37.90
CA ALA A 53 -19.28 0.63 -36.96
C ALA A 53 -18.86 1.94 -37.65
N GLN A 54 -18.26 1.87 -38.83
CA GLN A 54 -17.92 3.04 -39.66
C GLN A 54 -19.19 3.78 -40.11
N GLU A 55 -20.21 3.06 -40.58
CA GLU A 55 -21.50 3.65 -41.00
C GLU A 55 -22.23 4.32 -39.82
N GLU A 56 -22.25 3.66 -38.66
CA GLU A 56 -22.83 4.21 -37.43
C GLU A 56 -22.12 5.48 -36.95
N GLU A 57 -20.78 5.52 -37.06
CA GLU A 57 -19.99 6.71 -36.68
C GLU A 57 -20.23 7.86 -37.67
N LYS A 58 -20.25 7.59 -38.98
CA LYS A 58 -20.60 8.59 -40.00
C LYS A 58 -21.97 9.21 -39.73
N ALA A 59 -22.96 8.38 -39.39
CA ALA A 59 -24.31 8.84 -39.10
C ALA A 59 -24.41 9.71 -37.84
N GLN A 60 -23.48 9.57 -36.89
CA GLN A 60 -23.40 10.39 -35.67
C GLN A 60 -22.52 11.63 -35.84
N SER A 61 -21.54 11.58 -36.74
CA SER A 61 -20.61 12.69 -36.99
C SER A 61 -21.28 13.89 -37.66
N THR A 62 -20.95 15.09 -37.22
CA THR A 62 -21.35 16.34 -37.88
C THR A 62 -20.51 16.55 -39.15
N ASN A 63 -21.16 16.84 -40.28
CA ASN A 63 -20.51 17.07 -41.59
C ASN A 63 -19.62 15.92 -42.11
N ASN A 64 -19.89 14.65 -41.76
CA ASN A 64 -19.04 13.49 -42.09
C ASN A 64 -17.59 13.59 -41.55
N ASN A 65 -17.34 14.44 -40.55
CA ASN A 65 -16.03 14.57 -39.93
C ASN A 65 -15.86 13.46 -38.87
N VAL A 66 -15.45 12.27 -39.31
CA VAL A 66 -15.23 11.14 -38.41
C VAL A 66 -14.00 11.41 -37.52
N GLU A 67 -14.18 11.27 -36.21
CA GLU A 67 -13.11 11.35 -35.21
C GLU A 67 -12.80 9.95 -34.66
N ALA A 68 -11.52 9.63 -34.46
CA ALA A 68 -11.13 8.31 -33.98
C ALA A 68 -9.99 8.36 -32.95
N SER A 69 -10.06 7.51 -31.92
CA SER A 69 -8.95 7.32 -31.00
C SER A 69 -8.02 6.20 -31.45
N PHE A 70 -6.70 6.37 -31.29
CA PHE A 70 -5.69 5.39 -31.68
C PHE A 70 -4.67 5.11 -30.54
N ASP A 71 -4.28 3.85 -30.38
CA ASP A 71 -3.28 3.39 -29.38
C ASP A 71 -2.71 2.02 -29.79
N GLY A 72 -1.39 1.91 -29.89
CA GLY A 72 -0.68 0.66 -30.17
C GLY A 72 -0.49 -0.22 -28.93
N SER A 73 -0.85 -1.51 -29.00
CA SER A 73 -0.63 -2.44 -27.89
C SER A 73 0.38 -3.55 -28.18
N TRP A 74 1.32 -3.74 -27.26
CA TRP A 74 2.33 -4.80 -27.31
C TRP A 74 1.86 -6.10 -26.66
N GLN A 75 2.13 -7.24 -27.30
CA GLN A 75 1.90 -8.57 -26.73
C GLN A 75 2.84 -8.89 -25.54
N LYS A 76 4.00 -8.23 -25.45
CA LYS A 76 4.93 -8.32 -24.30
C LYS A 76 4.59 -7.24 -23.25
N ARG A 77 4.99 -7.47 -21.99
CA ARG A 77 4.48 -6.72 -20.81
C ARG A 77 4.57 -5.19 -20.97
N GLY A 78 3.44 -4.56 -20.64
CA GLY A 78 3.27 -3.12 -20.39
C GLY A 78 2.05 -2.98 -19.47
N SER A 79 2.07 -2.01 -18.55
CA SER A 79 1.08 -1.86 -17.48
C SER A 79 -0.27 -1.35 -18.01
N GLY A 80 -1.30 -2.20 -18.06
CA GLY A 80 -2.67 -1.80 -18.39
C GLY A 80 -3.50 -1.53 -17.12
N TRP A 81 -4.31 -0.48 -17.15
CA TRP A 81 -5.25 -0.12 -16.07
C TRP A 81 -6.70 -0.12 -16.57
N ASN A 82 -7.66 -0.23 -15.65
CA ASN A 82 -9.09 -0.31 -15.96
C ASN A 82 -9.73 1.08 -16.16
N TYR A 83 -10.29 1.30 -17.36
CA TYR A 83 -10.95 2.55 -17.73
C TYR A 83 -12.24 2.33 -18.54
N ASN A 84 -13.12 3.34 -18.54
CA ASN A 84 -14.41 3.35 -19.23
C ASN A 84 -14.40 4.51 -20.23
N SER A 85 -14.93 4.31 -21.45
CA SER A 85 -14.90 5.27 -22.56
C SER A 85 -15.97 6.36 -22.50
N ASN A 86 -15.70 7.48 -23.17
CA ASN A 86 -16.60 8.63 -23.40
C ASN A 86 -16.70 9.03 -24.89
N THR A 87 -16.31 8.16 -25.85
CA THR A 87 -16.48 8.43 -27.29
C THR A 87 -17.88 8.07 -27.78
N GLU A 88 -18.32 8.67 -28.90
CA GLU A 88 -19.72 8.69 -29.38
C GLU A 88 -20.30 7.27 -29.60
N SER A 89 -19.74 6.45 -30.51
CA SER A 89 -20.13 5.03 -30.60
C SER A 89 -19.35 4.13 -29.63
N GLY A 90 -18.09 4.47 -29.38
CA GLY A 90 -17.14 3.65 -28.62
C GLY A 90 -16.79 2.30 -29.26
N LYS A 91 -17.11 2.11 -30.55
CA LYS A 91 -16.81 0.90 -31.34
C LYS A 91 -15.43 0.99 -32.01
N VAL A 92 -14.96 -0.14 -32.53
CA VAL A 92 -13.70 -0.25 -33.26
C VAL A 92 -13.97 -0.13 -34.75
N LEU A 93 -13.44 0.92 -35.38
CA LEU A 93 -13.61 1.22 -36.80
C LEU A 93 -12.65 0.44 -37.70
N SER A 94 -11.42 0.22 -37.21
CA SER A 94 -10.37 -0.53 -37.89
C SER A 94 -9.38 -1.08 -36.85
N PHE A 95 -8.68 -2.16 -37.18
CA PHE A 95 -7.59 -2.69 -36.37
C PHE A 95 -6.50 -3.24 -37.29
N GLU A 96 -5.27 -3.30 -36.78
CA GLU A 96 -4.12 -3.80 -37.54
C GLU A 96 -3.17 -4.59 -36.61
N LEU A 97 -2.43 -5.54 -37.18
CA LEU A 97 -1.44 -6.34 -36.47
C LEU A 97 -0.11 -6.31 -37.22
N ARG A 98 0.96 -5.91 -36.52
CA ARG A 98 2.34 -6.08 -36.98
C ARG A 98 3.08 -7.15 -36.19
N SER A 99 3.82 -7.98 -36.91
CA SER A 99 4.60 -9.08 -36.34
C SER A 99 5.92 -9.26 -37.09
N LYS A 100 6.99 -9.40 -36.31
CA LYS A 100 8.36 -9.73 -36.77
C LYS A 100 8.66 -11.22 -36.75
N ALA A 101 7.70 -12.04 -36.33
CA ALA A 101 7.90 -13.44 -36.04
C ALA A 101 6.85 -14.29 -36.77
N CYS A 102 7.28 -15.42 -37.29
CA CYS A 102 6.40 -16.49 -37.78
C CYS A 102 7.03 -17.83 -37.41
N LYS A 103 6.29 -18.68 -36.70
CA LYS A 103 6.81 -19.96 -36.18
C LYS A 103 7.25 -20.90 -37.30
N THR A 104 6.52 -20.93 -38.42
CA THR A 104 6.87 -21.76 -39.57
C THR A 104 8.18 -21.26 -40.20
N CYS A 105 8.30 -19.95 -40.44
CA CYS A 105 9.54 -19.34 -40.93
C CYS A 105 10.72 -19.63 -39.98
N GLU A 106 10.56 -19.33 -38.69
CA GLU A 106 11.61 -19.51 -37.68
C GLU A 106 12.05 -20.98 -37.58
N TYR A 107 11.11 -21.93 -37.66
CA TYR A 107 11.39 -23.35 -37.63
C TYR A 107 12.31 -23.78 -38.78
N HIS A 108 11.95 -23.46 -40.03
CA HIS A 108 12.74 -23.85 -41.20
C HIS A 108 14.04 -23.04 -41.31
N GLN A 109 14.02 -21.74 -40.99
CA GLN A 109 15.22 -20.89 -40.97
C GLN A 109 16.24 -21.36 -39.94
N SER A 110 15.80 -21.79 -38.74
CA SER A 110 16.71 -22.32 -37.71
C SER A 110 17.45 -23.59 -38.14
N ARG A 111 16.88 -24.31 -39.11
CA ARG A 111 17.44 -25.55 -39.69
C ARG A 111 18.12 -25.34 -41.04
N LYS A 112 18.16 -24.10 -41.54
CA LYS A 112 18.68 -23.75 -42.87
C LYS A 112 17.96 -24.51 -44.00
N GLU A 113 16.67 -24.77 -43.82
CA GLU A 113 15.78 -25.39 -44.80
C GLU A 113 15.01 -24.33 -45.61
N THR A 114 14.57 -24.68 -46.82
CA THR A 114 13.62 -23.86 -47.59
C THR A 114 12.28 -23.78 -46.87
N VAL A 115 11.79 -22.57 -46.63
CA VAL A 115 10.49 -22.37 -46.01
C VAL A 115 9.39 -22.78 -47.00
N PRO A 116 8.50 -23.73 -46.65
CA PRO A 116 7.40 -24.12 -47.52
C PRO A 116 6.35 -23.00 -47.64
N ASP A 117 5.54 -23.06 -48.68
CA ASP A 117 4.38 -22.18 -48.82
C ASP A 117 3.43 -22.37 -47.62
N HIS A 118 3.09 -21.26 -46.98
CA HIS A 118 2.27 -21.25 -45.76
C HIS A 118 1.66 -19.88 -45.52
N ASP A 119 0.66 -19.83 -44.64
CA ASP A 119 0.08 -18.59 -44.13
C ASP A 119 1.08 -17.87 -43.20
N CYS A 120 1.94 -17.06 -43.82
CA CYS A 120 3.01 -16.35 -43.14
C CYS A 120 2.47 -15.16 -42.36
N HIS A 121 2.90 -15.04 -41.10
CA HIS A 121 2.54 -13.92 -40.21
C HIS A 121 3.71 -12.99 -39.92
N LEU A 122 4.80 -13.11 -40.67
CA LEU A 122 5.88 -12.14 -40.64
C LEU A 122 5.52 -11.05 -41.66
N ASN A 123 5.04 -9.90 -41.16
CA ASN A 123 4.58 -8.80 -41.99
C ASN A 123 5.26 -7.46 -41.65
N TRP A 124 6.31 -7.50 -40.82
CA TRP A 124 7.08 -6.32 -40.45
C TRP A 124 8.58 -6.61 -40.42
N HIS A 125 9.36 -5.80 -41.13
CA HIS A 125 10.82 -5.95 -41.25
C HIS A 125 11.58 -4.80 -40.56
N GLY A 126 10.91 -3.68 -40.27
CA GLY A 126 11.50 -2.49 -39.65
C GLY A 126 11.79 -2.62 -38.14
N SER A 127 12.15 -1.50 -37.53
CA SER A 127 12.31 -1.41 -36.07
C SER A 127 10.95 -1.59 -35.37
N SER A 128 10.92 -2.20 -34.18
CA SER A 128 9.65 -2.36 -33.45
C SER A 128 9.02 -1.01 -33.12
N LYS A 129 9.82 0.04 -32.84
CA LYS A 129 9.33 1.39 -32.53
C LYS A 129 8.49 2.01 -33.66
N ALA A 130 8.73 1.62 -34.91
CA ALA A 130 8.02 2.16 -36.07
C ALA A 130 6.72 1.42 -36.42
N MET A 131 6.40 0.29 -35.74
CA MET A 131 5.17 -0.47 -36.02
C MET A 131 3.91 0.33 -35.73
N GLU A 132 3.90 1.13 -34.65
CA GLU A 132 2.71 1.83 -34.20
C GLU A 132 2.25 2.87 -35.22
N ALA A 133 3.17 3.75 -35.63
CA ALA A 133 2.90 4.75 -36.65
C ALA A 133 2.49 4.12 -38.00
N ASP A 134 3.11 3.00 -38.38
CA ASP A 134 2.77 2.26 -39.61
C ASP A 134 1.37 1.62 -39.56
N MET A 135 0.98 1.06 -38.41
CA MET A 135 -0.38 0.56 -38.19
C MET A 135 -1.41 1.69 -38.30
N ALA A 136 -1.13 2.86 -37.72
CA ALA A 136 -2.02 4.02 -37.81
C ALA A 136 -2.28 4.45 -39.26
N VAL A 137 -1.21 4.61 -40.05
CA VAL A 137 -1.28 4.98 -41.47
C VAL A 137 -2.04 3.92 -42.28
N THR A 138 -1.75 2.64 -42.07
CA THR A 138 -2.44 1.54 -42.77
C THR A 138 -3.94 1.54 -42.48
N MET A 139 -4.33 1.76 -41.22
CA MET A 139 -5.74 1.83 -40.85
C MET A 139 -6.42 3.08 -41.41
N ALA A 140 -5.73 4.22 -41.46
CA ALA A 140 -6.26 5.45 -42.06
C ALA A 140 -6.51 5.29 -43.56
N HIS A 141 -5.59 4.67 -44.31
CA HIS A 141 -5.80 4.34 -45.73
C HIS A 141 -7.01 3.41 -45.92
N ARG A 142 -7.10 2.32 -45.15
CA ARG A 142 -8.26 1.41 -45.22
C ARG A 142 -9.57 2.12 -44.95
N LEU A 143 -9.59 3.00 -43.96
CA LEU A 143 -10.78 3.77 -43.61
C LEU A 143 -11.16 4.74 -44.72
N LYS A 144 -10.19 5.40 -45.36
CA LYS A 144 -10.40 6.24 -46.54
C LYS A 144 -10.97 5.42 -47.72
N ASP A 145 -10.43 4.23 -47.97
CA ASP A 145 -10.90 3.32 -49.03
C ASP A 145 -12.32 2.81 -48.78
N ASP A 146 -12.70 2.59 -47.50
CA ASP A 146 -14.07 2.29 -47.07
C ASP A 146 -15.00 3.54 -47.09
N GLY A 147 -14.51 4.68 -47.58
CA GLY A 147 -15.22 5.96 -47.62
C GLY A 147 -15.46 6.59 -46.25
N CYS A 148 -14.74 6.14 -45.22
CA CYS A 148 -14.78 6.61 -43.83
C CYS A 148 -13.52 7.41 -43.48
N GLU A 149 -13.30 8.51 -44.19
CA GLU A 149 -12.12 9.34 -43.98
C GLU A 149 -12.14 9.97 -42.56
N ILE A 150 -11.12 9.66 -41.75
CA ILE A 150 -10.93 10.30 -40.44
C ILE A 150 -10.40 11.72 -40.66
N LYS A 151 -10.96 12.70 -39.96
CA LYS A 151 -10.44 14.08 -39.92
C LYS A 151 -9.68 14.41 -38.65
N VAL A 152 -10.01 13.75 -37.54
CA VAL A 152 -9.39 14.00 -36.23
C VAL A 152 -8.96 12.69 -35.57
N VAL A 153 -7.70 12.65 -35.11
CA VAL A 153 -7.17 11.52 -34.33
C VAL A 153 -6.90 11.91 -32.88
N HIS A 154 -7.43 11.11 -31.95
CA HIS A 154 -7.16 11.21 -30.51
C HIS A 154 -6.10 10.18 -30.15
N ALA A 155 -4.85 10.61 -29.99
CA ALA A 155 -3.75 9.72 -29.66
C ALA A 155 -2.85 10.35 -28.58
N ASP A 156 -2.07 9.51 -27.92
CA ASP A 156 -1.05 9.96 -26.99
C ASP A 156 -0.07 10.94 -27.67
N ASN A 157 0.68 11.69 -26.87
CA ASN A 157 1.68 12.65 -27.38
C ASN A 157 2.94 12.00 -27.97
N ASP A 158 2.78 10.87 -28.66
CA ASP A 158 3.79 10.34 -29.56
C ASP A 158 3.83 11.17 -30.85
N ALA A 159 4.91 11.95 -30.98
CA ALA A 159 5.16 12.79 -32.13
C ALA A 159 5.30 11.97 -33.43
N SER A 160 5.74 10.71 -33.35
CA SER A 160 6.06 9.91 -34.53
C SER A 160 4.83 9.45 -35.31
N THR A 161 3.78 9.01 -34.62
CA THR A 161 2.49 8.63 -35.24
C THR A 161 1.81 9.82 -35.89
N THR A 162 1.79 10.96 -35.18
CA THR A 162 1.17 12.19 -35.68
C THR A 162 1.88 12.70 -36.92
N ALA A 163 3.22 12.77 -36.89
CA ALA A 163 4.01 13.25 -38.02
C ALA A 163 3.80 12.40 -39.28
N ARG A 164 3.74 11.06 -39.15
CA ARG A 164 3.50 10.19 -40.30
C ARG A 164 2.10 10.34 -40.89
N LEU A 165 1.08 10.49 -40.05
CA LEU A 165 -0.28 10.75 -40.52
C LEU A 165 -0.37 12.08 -41.26
N GLN A 166 0.27 13.14 -40.76
CA GLN A 166 0.26 14.46 -41.42
C GLN A 166 1.01 14.47 -42.75
N VAL A 167 2.06 13.66 -42.91
CA VAL A 167 2.80 13.54 -44.18
C VAL A 167 1.96 12.83 -45.25
N GLU A 168 1.16 11.85 -44.87
CA GLU A 168 0.36 11.05 -45.83
C GLU A 168 -1.06 11.58 -46.04
N PHE A 169 -1.57 12.38 -45.10
CA PHE A 169 -2.91 12.92 -45.12
C PHE A 169 -2.90 14.41 -44.74
N ASP A 170 -3.12 15.28 -45.72
CA ASP A 170 -3.12 16.75 -45.54
C ASP A 170 -4.20 17.26 -44.58
N ASN A 171 -5.26 16.47 -44.36
CA ASN A 171 -6.48 16.90 -43.66
C ASN A 171 -6.69 16.24 -42.28
N ILE A 172 -5.72 15.47 -41.77
CA ILE A 172 -5.84 14.83 -40.45
C ILE A 172 -5.24 15.75 -39.37
N SER A 173 -6.09 16.24 -38.49
CA SER A 173 -5.67 16.97 -37.29
C SER A 173 -5.59 16.04 -36.06
N LYS A 174 -4.88 16.50 -35.04
CA LYS A 174 -4.74 15.77 -33.77
C LYS A 174 -5.36 16.57 -32.64
N LYS A 175 -6.20 15.93 -31.82
CA LYS A 175 -6.64 16.47 -30.52
C LYS A 175 -5.83 15.87 -29.38
N ASP A 176 -5.50 16.71 -28.41
CA ASP A 176 -4.80 16.31 -27.20
C ASP A 176 -5.70 15.45 -26.28
N ASP A 177 -5.14 14.42 -25.65
CA ASP A 177 -5.88 13.59 -24.69
C ASP A 177 -5.97 14.25 -23.30
N GLN A 178 -7.17 14.25 -22.72
CA GLN A 178 -7.46 14.87 -21.43
C GLN A 178 -6.59 14.31 -20.27
N ASN A 179 -6.25 13.02 -20.29
CA ASN A 179 -5.42 12.42 -19.24
C ASN A 179 -3.94 12.77 -19.41
N HIS A 180 -3.49 12.89 -20.65
CA HIS A 180 -2.13 13.33 -20.98
C HIS A 180 -1.88 14.77 -20.57
N VAL A 181 -2.82 15.68 -20.87
CA VAL A 181 -2.74 17.08 -20.40
C VAL A 181 -2.67 17.14 -18.88
N LYS A 182 -3.56 16.40 -18.20
CA LYS A 182 -3.56 16.30 -16.74
C LYS A 182 -2.24 15.75 -16.18
N LYS A 183 -1.67 14.71 -16.82
CA LYS A 183 -0.39 14.11 -16.41
C LYS A 183 0.76 15.10 -16.61
N GLY A 184 0.76 15.84 -17.73
CA GLY A 184 1.72 16.91 -18.00
C GLY A 184 1.73 17.98 -16.91
N ILE A 185 0.56 18.54 -16.58
CA ILE A 185 0.42 19.52 -15.49
C ILE A 185 0.87 18.92 -14.14
N SER A 186 0.47 17.68 -13.84
CA SER A 186 0.85 17.01 -12.60
C SER A 186 2.37 16.83 -12.49
N THR A 187 3.06 16.49 -13.59
CA THR A 187 4.52 16.38 -13.63
C THR A 187 5.18 17.76 -13.43
N SER A 188 4.68 18.81 -14.08
CA SER A 188 5.18 20.17 -13.87
C SER A 188 5.05 20.62 -12.42
N LEU A 189 3.88 20.44 -11.80
CA LEU A 189 3.65 20.76 -10.39
C LEU A 189 4.54 19.95 -9.45
N HIS A 190 4.83 18.68 -9.78
CA HIS A 190 5.76 17.87 -9.01
C HIS A 190 7.20 18.40 -9.12
N ASN A 191 7.63 18.85 -10.29
CA ASN A 191 8.96 19.45 -10.46
C ASN A 191 9.09 20.75 -9.67
N ILE A 192 8.08 21.65 -9.74
CA ILE A 192 8.06 22.89 -8.95
C ILE A 192 8.09 22.57 -7.44
N SER A 193 7.42 21.50 -6.99
CA SER A 193 7.40 21.12 -5.57
C SER A 193 8.76 20.72 -4.98
N LYS A 194 9.75 20.43 -5.82
CA LYS A 194 11.13 20.18 -5.38
C LYS A 194 11.79 21.45 -4.83
N SER A 195 11.45 22.61 -5.39
CA SER A 195 12.02 23.91 -5.03
C SER A 195 11.18 24.68 -4.00
N TYR A 196 9.86 24.41 -3.91
CA TYR A 196 8.95 25.19 -3.05
C TYR A 196 8.20 24.32 -2.03
N ARG A 197 8.45 24.60 -0.74
CA ARG A 197 7.84 23.89 0.41
C ARG A 197 6.30 23.94 0.40
N GLU A 198 5.72 25.04 -0.08
CA GLU A 198 4.26 25.23 -0.16
C GLU A 198 3.56 24.17 -1.03
N LEU A 199 4.26 23.62 -2.04
CA LEU A 199 3.76 22.58 -2.94
C LEU A 199 4.20 21.15 -2.56
N GLN A 200 4.95 20.96 -1.48
CA GLN A 200 5.37 19.61 -1.08
C GLN A 200 4.21 18.73 -0.62
N LYS A 201 3.13 19.33 -0.11
CA LYS A 201 1.89 18.61 0.24
C LYS A 201 1.15 18.16 -1.02
N ASP A 202 0.86 16.87 -1.11
CA ASP A 202 0.14 16.30 -2.26
C ASP A 202 -1.26 16.88 -2.41
N GLU A 203 -1.94 17.17 -1.30
CA GLU A 203 -3.27 17.77 -1.30
C GLU A 203 -3.28 19.14 -2.00
N THR A 204 -2.23 19.94 -1.81
CA THR A 204 -2.07 21.26 -2.43
C THR A 204 -1.83 21.14 -3.93
N ARG A 205 -0.93 20.24 -4.36
CA ARG A 205 -0.73 19.97 -5.80
C ARG A 205 -1.99 19.46 -6.48
N GLN A 206 -2.71 18.53 -5.85
CA GLN A 206 -3.96 17.97 -6.38
C GLN A 206 -5.09 19.01 -6.44
N TYR A 207 -5.05 20.04 -5.58
CA TYR A 207 -5.99 21.15 -5.64
C TYR A 207 -5.69 22.07 -6.82
N ILE A 208 -4.44 22.49 -6.99
CA ILE A 208 -4.03 23.34 -8.12
C ILE A 208 -4.28 22.62 -9.44
N LEU A 209 -3.89 21.34 -9.53
CA LEU A 209 -4.19 20.50 -10.70
C LEU A 209 -5.70 20.47 -11.01
N ARG A 210 -6.56 20.47 -9.98
CA ARG A 210 -8.02 20.51 -10.18
C ARG A 210 -8.47 21.87 -10.70
N CYS A 211 -7.92 22.98 -10.22
CA CYS A 211 -8.20 24.31 -10.74
C CYS A 211 -7.86 24.39 -12.24
N PHE A 212 -6.70 23.89 -12.67
CA PHE A 212 -6.36 23.78 -14.10
C PHE A 212 -7.38 22.96 -14.87
N MET A 213 -7.75 21.77 -14.40
CA MET A 213 -8.70 20.92 -15.12
C MET A 213 -10.13 21.49 -15.13
N TYR A 214 -10.51 22.29 -14.14
CA TYR A 214 -11.80 22.99 -14.12
C TYR A 214 -11.80 24.19 -15.05
N ALA A 215 -10.72 24.96 -15.09
CA ALA A 215 -10.55 26.07 -16.02
C ALA A 215 -10.65 25.60 -17.48
N ILE A 216 -10.01 24.47 -17.80
CA ILE A 216 -10.06 23.88 -19.14
C ILE A 216 -11.45 23.32 -19.46
N LYS A 217 -12.11 22.60 -18.53
CA LYS A 217 -13.43 22.00 -18.78
C LYS A 217 -14.59 23.00 -18.79
N GLY A 218 -14.40 24.16 -18.16
CA GLY A 218 -15.43 25.19 -18.03
C GLY A 218 -15.37 26.26 -19.11
N GLY A 219 -14.45 26.19 -20.06
CA GLY A 219 -14.41 27.08 -21.22
C GLY A 219 -14.99 26.39 -22.44
N GLU A 220 -15.83 27.11 -23.20
CA GLU A 220 -16.38 26.64 -24.48
C GLU A 220 -15.54 27.12 -25.66
N THR A 221 -14.93 28.30 -25.52
CA THR A 221 -14.05 28.92 -26.51
C THR A 221 -12.60 29.00 -26.02
N GLU A 222 -11.69 29.27 -26.94
CA GLU A 222 -10.28 29.50 -26.62
C GLU A 222 -10.11 30.66 -25.61
N ASP A 223 -10.87 31.74 -25.78
CA ASP A 223 -10.80 32.92 -24.93
C ASP A 223 -11.35 32.64 -23.52
N ASP A 224 -12.39 31.81 -23.39
CA ASP A 224 -12.89 31.37 -22.08
C ASP A 224 -11.80 30.61 -21.32
N ILE A 225 -11.08 29.73 -22.00
CA ILE A 225 -10.00 28.95 -21.39
C ILE A 225 -8.85 29.87 -20.97
N LYS A 226 -8.46 30.83 -21.81
CA LYS A 226 -7.44 31.83 -21.44
C LYS A 226 -7.84 32.58 -20.17
N CYS A 227 -9.05 33.15 -20.17
CA CYS A 227 -9.58 33.88 -19.02
C CYS A 227 -9.64 32.99 -17.75
N ASN A 228 -10.09 31.75 -17.89
CA ASN A 228 -10.18 30.80 -16.78
C ASN A 228 -8.81 30.39 -16.24
N LEU A 229 -7.80 30.21 -17.10
CA LEU A 229 -6.44 29.88 -16.69
C LEU A 229 -5.76 31.05 -15.96
N GLU A 230 -5.96 32.28 -16.44
CA GLU A 230 -5.43 33.50 -15.81
C GLU A 230 -5.98 33.74 -14.40
N ARG A 231 -7.17 33.23 -14.09
CA ARG A 231 -7.80 33.31 -12.77
C ARG A 231 -7.14 32.39 -11.72
N ILE A 232 -6.43 31.35 -12.15
CA ILE A 232 -5.91 30.31 -11.23
C ILE A 232 -4.89 30.88 -10.25
N VAL A 233 -3.90 31.63 -10.74
CA VAL A 233 -2.83 32.15 -9.88
C VAL A 233 -3.37 33.20 -8.90
N PRO A 234 -4.10 34.25 -9.32
CA PRO A 234 -4.73 35.18 -8.39
C PRO A 234 -5.55 34.46 -7.32
N HIS A 235 -6.37 33.49 -7.72
CA HIS A 235 -7.19 32.71 -6.81
C HIS A 235 -6.37 31.98 -5.75
N VAL A 236 -5.34 31.20 -6.11
CA VAL A 236 -4.57 30.45 -5.10
C VAL A 236 -3.69 31.34 -4.19
N PHE A 237 -3.45 32.58 -4.60
CA PHE A 237 -2.76 33.62 -3.82
C PHE A 237 -3.73 34.57 -3.09
N GLY A 238 -5.05 34.29 -3.10
CA GLY A 238 -6.03 35.00 -2.28
C GLY A 238 -6.70 36.22 -2.93
N SER A 239 -6.39 36.53 -4.19
CA SER A 239 -7.13 37.53 -4.96
C SER A 239 -8.29 36.86 -5.70
N HIS A 240 -9.51 37.24 -5.32
CA HIS A 240 -10.76 36.71 -5.90
C HIS A 240 -11.46 37.70 -6.84
N GLU A 241 -10.81 38.79 -7.22
CA GLU A 241 -11.36 39.85 -8.09
C GLU A 241 -11.90 39.31 -9.43
N LYS A 242 -11.24 38.27 -9.96
CA LYS A 242 -11.63 37.65 -11.23
C LYS A 242 -12.47 36.38 -11.06
N CYS A 243 -12.99 36.11 -9.85
CA CYS A 243 -13.71 34.87 -9.52
C CYS A 243 -15.24 35.03 -9.51
N GLU A 244 -15.79 36.18 -9.88
CA GLU A 244 -17.23 36.48 -9.76
C GLU A 244 -18.12 35.46 -10.49
N ASP A 245 -17.71 35.04 -11.69
CA ASP A 245 -18.51 34.19 -12.59
C ASP A 245 -18.07 32.71 -12.66
N VAL A 246 -17.44 32.16 -11.60
CA VAL A 246 -16.93 30.78 -11.63
C VAL A 246 -17.50 29.89 -10.52
N ASP A 247 -18.26 28.87 -10.91
CA ASP A 247 -18.93 27.91 -10.02
C ASP A 247 -17.99 27.09 -9.12
N TRP A 248 -16.71 27.00 -9.48
CA TRP A 248 -15.73 26.22 -8.71
C TRP A 248 -15.10 27.03 -7.56
N CYS A 249 -15.26 28.36 -7.53
CA CYS A 249 -14.82 29.21 -6.44
C CYS A 249 -15.95 29.44 -5.43
N THR A 250 -15.83 28.84 -4.25
CA THR A 250 -16.85 29.00 -3.19
C THR A 250 -16.67 30.28 -2.36
N TYR A 251 -15.73 31.16 -2.70
CA TYR A 251 -15.51 32.41 -1.98
C TYR A 251 -16.77 33.28 -2.02
N ASN A 252 -17.34 33.48 -3.21
CA ASN A 252 -18.54 34.31 -3.41
C ASN A 252 -19.76 33.80 -2.65
N THR A 253 -19.82 32.50 -2.34
CA THR A 253 -20.94 31.91 -1.58
C THR A 253 -20.85 32.16 -0.08
N ASN A 254 -19.66 32.37 0.49
CA ASN A 254 -19.47 32.67 1.92
C ASN A 254 -18.07 33.28 2.18
N PRO A 255 -17.87 34.58 1.92
CA PRO A 255 -16.57 35.25 2.04
C PRO A 255 -16.02 35.21 3.49
N GLU A 256 -16.89 35.44 4.49
CA GLU A 256 -16.50 35.56 5.90
C GLU A 256 -15.90 34.27 6.48
N ASN A 257 -16.36 33.10 6.00
CA ASN A 257 -15.90 31.79 6.47
C ASN A 257 -15.08 31.03 5.43
N PHE A 258 -14.69 31.67 4.33
CA PHE A 258 -13.96 31.00 3.28
C PHE A 258 -12.59 30.54 3.78
N LYS A 259 -12.34 29.23 3.68
CA LYS A 259 -11.05 28.62 3.98
C LYS A 259 -10.67 27.64 2.88
N TYR A 260 -9.42 27.72 2.45
CA TYR A 260 -8.89 26.79 1.48
C TYR A 260 -8.75 25.39 2.09
N LYS A 261 -9.67 24.48 1.77
CA LYS A 261 -9.64 23.10 2.32
C LYS A 261 -8.36 22.32 1.98
N SER A 262 -7.63 22.71 0.94
CA SER A 262 -6.49 21.96 0.39
C SER A 262 -5.19 22.76 0.30
N LEU A 263 -5.21 24.05 0.66
CA LEU A 263 -3.98 24.85 0.79
C LEU A 263 -3.43 24.77 2.23
N PRO A 264 -2.12 25.03 2.42
CA PRO A 264 -1.52 25.03 3.75
C PRO A 264 -2.25 25.94 4.74
N ASN A 265 -2.62 25.41 5.90
CA ASN A 265 -3.26 26.15 7.00
C ASN A 265 -4.59 26.84 6.64
N GLY A 266 -5.22 26.48 5.53
CA GLY A 266 -6.43 27.15 5.06
C GLY A 266 -6.20 28.55 4.51
N LYS A 267 -4.94 28.94 4.29
CA LYS A 267 -4.51 30.27 3.85
C LYS A 267 -4.06 30.25 2.38
N PRO A 268 -4.06 31.41 1.70
CA PRO A 268 -3.48 31.55 0.37
C PRO A 268 -1.97 31.27 0.37
N LEU A 269 -1.44 30.97 -0.83
CA LEU A 269 0.00 30.87 -1.07
C LEU A 269 0.66 32.24 -0.97
N THR A 270 1.96 32.27 -0.64
CA THR A 270 2.66 33.52 -0.30
C THR A 270 3.99 33.74 -1.03
N SER A 271 4.63 32.69 -1.53
CA SER A 271 5.94 32.83 -2.18
C SER A 271 5.86 33.50 -3.55
N ASP A 272 6.54 34.64 -3.72
CA ASP A 272 6.61 35.36 -5.00
C ASP A 272 7.29 34.54 -6.10
N GLY A 273 8.37 33.82 -5.77
CA GLY A 273 9.02 32.91 -6.72
C GLY A 273 8.08 31.80 -7.19
N LEU A 274 7.26 31.25 -6.29
CA LEU A 274 6.25 30.26 -6.65
C LEU A 274 5.16 30.85 -7.54
N LYS A 275 4.77 32.11 -7.29
CA LYS A 275 3.79 32.85 -8.11
C LYS A 275 4.27 32.96 -9.55
N GLU A 276 5.54 33.32 -9.75
CA GLU A 276 6.14 33.42 -11.08
C GLU A 276 6.24 32.06 -11.81
N GLU A 277 6.62 31.00 -11.13
CA GLU A 277 6.64 29.64 -11.69
C GLU A 277 5.23 29.15 -12.10
N LEU A 278 4.22 29.42 -11.27
CA LEU A 278 2.83 29.09 -11.61
C LEU A 278 2.30 29.95 -12.76
N ASN A 279 2.65 31.25 -12.81
CA ASN A 279 2.34 32.12 -13.95
C ASN A 279 3.03 31.65 -15.24
N SER A 280 4.27 31.16 -15.16
CA SER A 280 4.98 30.55 -16.29
C SER A 280 4.25 29.31 -16.80
N LEU A 281 3.79 28.44 -15.89
CA LEU A 281 2.98 27.28 -16.24
C LEU A 281 1.64 27.68 -16.87
N VAL A 282 0.96 28.69 -16.34
CA VAL A 282 -0.28 29.23 -16.93
C VAL A 282 -0.02 29.78 -18.33
N ARG A 283 1.02 30.60 -18.53
CA ARG A 283 1.41 31.12 -19.85
C ARG A 283 1.68 30.00 -20.86
N LYS A 284 2.34 28.92 -20.43
CA LYS A 284 2.59 27.73 -21.27
C LYS A 284 1.31 26.97 -21.63
N MET A 285 0.29 27.00 -20.77
CA MET A 285 -1.02 26.41 -21.08
C MET A 285 -1.84 27.32 -21.98
N ILE A 286 -1.78 28.63 -21.76
CA ILE A 286 -2.41 29.66 -22.61
C ILE A 286 -1.83 29.62 -24.02
N SER A 287 -0.52 29.45 -24.19
CA SER A 287 0.08 29.32 -25.53
C SER A 287 -0.36 28.04 -26.27
N ARG A 288 -1.10 27.16 -25.60
CA ARG A 288 -1.66 25.91 -26.13
C ARG A 288 -3.19 25.90 -26.08
N SER A 289 -3.83 27.04 -25.79
CA SER A 289 -5.28 27.18 -25.59
C SER A 289 -6.07 26.55 -26.74
N GLU A 290 -5.70 26.84 -27.99
CA GLU A 290 -6.31 26.26 -29.19
C GLU A 290 -6.36 24.72 -29.16
N SER A 291 -5.26 24.08 -28.77
CA SER A 291 -5.15 22.60 -28.69
C SER A 291 -5.86 21.97 -27.49
N ILE A 292 -6.22 22.75 -26.46
CA ILE A 292 -6.86 22.26 -25.23
C ILE A 292 -8.33 22.68 -25.09
N THR A 293 -8.88 23.42 -26.05
CA THR A 293 -10.31 23.77 -26.11
C THR A 293 -11.19 22.56 -26.32
N ASP A 294 -10.77 21.65 -27.21
CA ASP A 294 -11.52 20.45 -27.54
C ASP A 294 -10.64 19.21 -27.30
N LEU A 295 -10.62 18.74 -26.05
CA LEU A 295 -9.79 17.61 -25.63
C LEU A 295 -10.44 16.27 -25.95
N GLY A 296 -9.69 15.42 -26.65
CA GLY A 296 -10.06 14.04 -26.93
C GLY A 296 -9.92 13.11 -25.72
N SER A 297 -10.31 11.85 -25.93
CA SER A 297 -10.19 10.80 -24.91
C SER A 297 -9.73 9.47 -25.49
N THR A 298 -8.60 8.95 -25.00
CA THR A 298 -8.08 7.61 -25.36
C THR A 298 -8.62 6.49 -24.46
N GLN A 299 -9.57 6.78 -23.58
CA GLN A 299 -10.15 5.80 -22.63
C GLN A 299 -10.83 4.60 -23.32
N ALA A 300 -11.31 4.79 -24.56
CA ALA A 300 -11.85 3.70 -25.38
C ALA A 300 -10.78 2.68 -25.76
N ASN A 301 -9.58 3.15 -26.07
CA ASN A 301 -8.44 2.31 -26.39
C ASN A 301 -7.99 1.49 -25.19
N GLU A 302 -7.88 2.09 -24.01
CA GLU A 302 -7.52 1.37 -22.77
C GLU A 302 -8.55 0.27 -22.44
N SER A 303 -9.85 0.57 -22.62
CA SER A 303 -10.93 -0.40 -22.46
C SER A 303 -10.82 -1.57 -23.45
N PHE A 304 -10.49 -1.29 -24.71
CA PHE A 304 -10.31 -2.29 -25.75
C PHE A 304 -9.04 -3.13 -25.53
N ASN A 305 -7.91 -2.49 -25.22
CA ASN A 305 -6.64 -3.15 -24.91
C ASN A 305 -6.75 -4.08 -23.69
N GLN A 306 -7.62 -3.74 -22.72
CA GLN A 306 -7.96 -4.66 -21.64
C GLN A 306 -8.77 -5.87 -22.13
N LEU A 307 -9.70 -5.70 -23.06
CA LEU A 307 -10.43 -6.84 -23.65
C LEU A 307 -9.48 -7.74 -24.46
N VAL A 308 -8.55 -7.13 -25.21
CA VAL A 308 -7.47 -7.83 -25.90
C VAL A 308 -6.64 -8.64 -24.90
N SER A 309 -6.28 -8.07 -23.74
CA SER A 309 -5.49 -8.78 -22.73
C SER A 309 -6.22 -10.00 -22.13
N VAL A 310 -7.56 -10.00 -22.13
CA VAL A 310 -8.37 -11.16 -21.73
C VAL A 310 -8.34 -12.25 -22.79
N LYS A 311 -8.40 -11.91 -24.09
CA LYS A 311 -8.39 -12.89 -25.20
C LYS A 311 -6.99 -13.38 -25.55
N ALA A 312 -6.00 -12.51 -25.45
CA ALA A 312 -4.58 -12.75 -25.71
C ALA A 312 -3.72 -12.28 -24.51
N PRO A 313 -3.76 -13.02 -23.38
CA PRO A 313 -2.94 -12.69 -22.21
C PRO A 313 -1.44 -12.52 -22.54
N LYS A 314 -0.84 -11.41 -22.08
CA LYS A 314 0.60 -11.09 -22.29
C LYS A 314 1.55 -12.10 -21.65
N ALA A 315 1.07 -12.85 -20.65
CA ALA A 315 1.83 -13.94 -20.03
C ALA A 315 2.03 -15.14 -20.96
N ARG A 316 1.41 -15.14 -22.14
CA ARG A 316 1.45 -16.25 -23.09
C ARG A 316 1.81 -15.73 -24.47
N HIS A 317 2.62 -16.52 -25.16
CA HIS A 317 3.01 -16.20 -26.52
C HIS A 317 2.05 -16.84 -27.53
N TYR A 318 1.13 -16.01 -28.04
CA TYR A 318 0.27 -16.37 -29.18
C TYR A 318 0.80 -15.81 -30.51
N GLY A 319 1.89 -15.02 -30.46
CA GLY A 319 2.55 -14.48 -31.64
C GLY A 319 3.14 -15.57 -32.53
N GLY A 320 3.46 -15.18 -33.78
CA GLY A 320 4.05 -16.09 -34.78
C GLY A 320 3.09 -17.10 -35.41
N SER A 321 1.78 -16.97 -35.18
CA SER A 321 0.74 -17.80 -35.81
C SER A 321 -0.58 -17.02 -35.91
N CYS A 322 -1.55 -17.54 -36.67
CA CYS A 322 -2.88 -16.93 -36.83
C CYS A 322 -3.66 -16.82 -35.52
N SER A 323 -3.22 -17.53 -34.46
CA SER A 323 -3.88 -17.52 -33.14
C SER A 323 -3.96 -16.10 -32.55
N LEU A 324 -2.93 -15.27 -32.72
CA LEU A 324 -2.96 -13.89 -32.25
C LEU A 324 -4.01 -13.07 -33.01
N GLN A 325 -3.99 -13.13 -34.35
CA GLN A 325 -4.97 -12.42 -35.18
C GLN A 325 -6.40 -12.84 -34.82
N ASN A 326 -6.68 -14.14 -34.73
CA ASN A 326 -8.01 -14.64 -34.36
C ASN A 326 -8.49 -14.15 -32.98
N ARG A 327 -7.58 -14.03 -32.01
CA ARG A 327 -7.89 -13.50 -30.67
C ARG A 327 -8.15 -12.00 -30.68
N LEU A 328 -7.43 -11.25 -31.50
CA LEU A 328 -7.69 -9.82 -31.73
C LEU A 328 -9.03 -9.62 -32.43
N SER A 329 -9.31 -10.37 -33.49
CA SER A 329 -10.61 -10.36 -34.19
C SER A 329 -11.77 -10.66 -33.24
N ALA A 330 -11.62 -11.67 -32.37
CA ALA A 330 -12.59 -11.98 -31.34
C ALA A 330 -12.79 -10.85 -30.31
N ALA A 331 -11.74 -10.09 -29.99
CA ALA A 331 -11.83 -8.94 -29.11
C ALA A 331 -12.59 -7.78 -29.77
N VAL A 332 -12.32 -7.50 -31.06
CA VAL A 332 -13.02 -6.47 -31.84
C VAL A 332 -14.51 -6.81 -31.95
N LEU A 333 -14.84 -8.04 -32.36
CA LEU A 333 -16.22 -8.50 -32.46
C LEU A 333 -16.96 -8.41 -31.13
N GLN A 334 -16.33 -8.82 -30.02
CA GLN A 334 -16.97 -8.69 -28.70
C GLN A 334 -17.16 -7.23 -28.28
N LYS A 335 -16.25 -6.33 -28.70
CA LYS A 335 -16.35 -4.90 -28.40
C LYS A 335 -17.52 -4.27 -29.16
N ASN A 336 -17.62 -4.55 -30.46
CA ASN A 336 -18.63 -3.97 -31.35
C ASN A 336 -20.02 -4.60 -31.18
N GLU A 337 -20.10 -5.91 -30.97
CA GLU A 337 -21.36 -6.67 -31.00
C GLU A 337 -21.80 -7.26 -29.66
N GLY A 338 -20.96 -7.17 -28.62
CA GLY A 338 -21.25 -7.78 -27.32
C GLY A 338 -20.86 -9.26 -27.22
N TYR A 339 -21.28 -9.94 -26.16
CA TYR A 339 -20.89 -11.35 -25.94
C TYR A 339 -21.55 -12.32 -26.93
N GLY A 340 -22.64 -11.91 -27.58
CA GLY A 340 -23.38 -12.71 -28.56
C GLY A 340 -22.67 -12.93 -29.90
N TYR A 341 -21.56 -12.24 -30.17
CA TYR A 341 -20.80 -12.35 -31.42
C TYR A 341 -20.41 -13.80 -31.77
N LEU A 342 -20.13 -14.63 -30.75
CA LEU A 342 -19.69 -16.00 -30.96
C LEU A 342 -20.77 -16.86 -31.62
N SER A 343 -22.03 -16.69 -31.24
CA SER A 343 -23.15 -17.42 -31.83
C SER A 343 -23.36 -17.02 -33.29
N LYS A 344 -23.25 -15.72 -33.61
CA LYS A 344 -23.32 -15.22 -35.00
C LYS A 344 -22.20 -15.77 -35.89
N VAL A 345 -20.97 -15.81 -35.37
CA VAL A 345 -19.83 -16.37 -36.12
C VAL A 345 -20.00 -17.88 -36.32
N ASN A 346 -20.53 -18.59 -35.32
CA ASN A 346 -20.84 -20.02 -35.45
C ASN A 346 -21.87 -20.26 -36.56
N GLU A 347 -22.98 -19.52 -36.57
CA GLU A 347 -24.00 -19.61 -37.63
C GLU A 347 -23.41 -19.33 -39.01
N ALA A 348 -22.61 -18.27 -39.15
CA ALA A 348 -21.93 -17.94 -40.41
C ALA A 348 -20.96 -19.05 -40.85
N ALA A 349 -20.37 -19.79 -39.91
CA ALA A 349 -19.51 -20.95 -40.14
C ALA A 349 -20.29 -22.27 -40.30
N SER A 350 -21.62 -22.21 -40.38
CA SER A 350 -22.49 -23.40 -40.43
C SER A 350 -22.28 -24.35 -39.24
N LEU A 351 -21.91 -23.79 -38.10
CA LEU A 351 -21.80 -24.46 -36.80
C LEU A 351 -23.02 -24.11 -35.95
N SER A 352 -23.29 -24.94 -34.93
CA SER A 352 -24.35 -24.64 -33.97
C SER A 352 -24.06 -23.33 -33.22
N PRO A 353 -25.01 -22.36 -33.21
CA PRO A 353 -24.90 -21.15 -32.37
C PRO A 353 -24.83 -21.45 -30.87
N GLY A 354 -25.34 -22.61 -30.44
CA GLY A 354 -25.33 -23.11 -29.08
C GLY A 354 -26.27 -22.35 -28.14
N GLU A 355 -27.35 -23.01 -27.69
CA GLU A 355 -28.34 -22.41 -26.78
C GLU A 355 -27.73 -21.89 -25.48
N LEU A 356 -26.83 -22.68 -24.87
CA LEU A 356 -26.09 -22.28 -23.67
C LEU A 356 -25.17 -21.08 -23.93
N THR A 357 -24.53 -21.03 -25.11
CA THR A 357 -23.68 -19.89 -25.50
C THR A 357 -24.49 -18.60 -25.57
N MET A 358 -25.67 -18.64 -26.20
CA MET A 358 -26.58 -17.50 -26.30
C MET A 358 -27.06 -17.04 -24.92
N SER A 359 -27.52 -17.96 -24.07
CA SER A 359 -28.00 -17.66 -22.72
C SER A 359 -26.91 -17.00 -21.86
N ILE A 360 -25.69 -17.56 -21.86
CA ILE A 360 -24.54 -17.00 -21.14
C ILE A 360 -24.16 -15.63 -21.70
N ALA A 361 -24.17 -15.46 -23.03
CA ALA A 361 -23.88 -14.19 -23.68
C ALA A 361 -24.86 -13.10 -23.23
N SER A 362 -26.17 -13.35 -23.30
CA SER A 362 -27.20 -12.41 -22.84
C SER A 362 -27.06 -12.06 -21.37
N ALA A 363 -26.76 -13.03 -20.50
CA ALA A 363 -26.52 -12.77 -19.08
C ALA A 363 -25.28 -11.87 -18.85
N ARG A 364 -24.21 -12.07 -19.62
CA ARG A 364 -22.98 -11.26 -19.54
C ARG A 364 -23.18 -9.85 -20.07
N ASP A 365 -23.92 -9.67 -21.16
CA ASP A 365 -24.26 -8.35 -21.69
C ASP A 365 -25.14 -7.56 -20.71
N LYS A 366 -26.18 -8.19 -20.13
CA LYS A 366 -26.99 -7.58 -19.04
C LYS A 366 -26.13 -7.16 -17.84
N LYS A 367 -25.14 -7.98 -17.45
CA LYS A 367 -24.22 -7.66 -16.35
C LYS A 367 -23.26 -6.52 -16.69
N LYS A 368 -22.78 -6.45 -17.95
CA LYS A 368 -21.93 -5.37 -18.46
C LYS A 368 -22.70 -4.05 -18.41
N GLU A 369 -23.96 -4.03 -18.84
CA GLU A 369 -24.80 -2.84 -18.85
C GLU A 369 -25.10 -2.33 -17.43
N LYS A 370 -25.54 -3.21 -16.53
CA LYS A 370 -25.72 -2.85 -15.10
C LYS A 370 -24.46 -2.25 -14.48
N ARG A 371 -23.28 -2.76 -14.83
CA ARG A 371 -21.99 -2.21 -14.37
C ARG A 371 -21.66 -0.86 -15.00
N LYS A 372 -22.03 -0.63 -16.27
CA LYS A 372 -21.85 0.65 -16.97
C LYS A 372 -22.64 1.75 -16.25
N ILE A 373 -23.94 1.53 -16.05
CA ILE A 373 -24.86 2.44 -15.34
C ILE A 373 -24.34 2.74 -13.94
N LYS A 374 -24.01 1.69 -13.15
CA LYS A 374 -23.49 1.86 -11.78
C LYS A 374 -22.19 2.68 -11.74
N LYS A 375 -21.28 2.51 -12.70
CA LYS A 375 -20.01 3.24 -12.74
C LYS A 375 -20.16 4.71 -13.14
N GLN A 376 -21.23 5.06 -13.86
CA GLN A 376 -21.53 6.43 -14.25
C GLN A 376 -22.10 7.26 -13.09
N SER A 377 -22.76 6.61 -12.12
CA SER A 377 -23.34 7.24 -10.94
C SER A 377 -22.34 8.09 -10.14
N LYS A 378 -22.81 9.22 -9.61
CA LYS A 378 -22.03 10.16 -8.79
C LYS A 378 -21.53 9.49 -7.51
N GLU A 379 -22.38 8.70 -6.86
CA GLU A 379 -22.11 7.97 -5.62
C GLU A 379 -20.95 6.99 -5.80
N PHE A 380 -20.93 6.26 -6.93
CA PHE A 380 -19.86 5.32 -7.23
C PHE A 380 -18.53 6.04 -7.45
N LYS A 381 -18.54 7.15 -8.20
CA LYS A 381 -17.36 7.99 -8.44
C LYS A 381 -16.79 8.55 -7.14
N ILE A 382 -17.64 9.08 -6.25
CA ILE A 382 -17.25 9.59 -4.92
C ILE A 382 -16.64 8.46 -4.08
N THR A 383 -17.33 7.33 -3.97
CA THR A 383 -16.88 6.16 -3.20
C THR A 383 -15.53 5.64 -3.72
N ARG A 384 -15.33 5.60 -5.05
CA ARG A 384 -14.06 5.20 -5.67
C ARG A 384 -12.91 6.12 -5.24
N ILE A 385 -13.13 7.44 -5.25
CA ILE A 385 -12.13 8.44 -4.84
C ILE A 385 -11.81 8.28 -3.35
N GLN A 386 -12.81 8.14 -2.48
CA GLN A 386 -12.63 7.93 -1.05
C GLN A 386 -11.84 6.65 -0.76
N LYS A 387 -12.19 5.53 -1.41
CA LYS A 387 -11.45 4.26 -1.27
C LYS A 387 -10.01 4.36 -1.78
N LYS A 388 -9.74 5.15 -2.82
CA LYS A 388 -8.38 5.42 -3.30
C LYS A 388 -7.59 6.23 -2.26
N ARG A 389 -8.17 7.32 -1.73
CA ARG A 389 -7.55 8.14 -0.67
C ARG A 389 -7.22 7.31 0.57
N LYS A 390 -8.16 6.49 1.05
CA LYS A 390 -7.94 5.60 2.20
C LYS A 390 -6.79 4.61 1.96
N ARG A 391 -6.74 4.01 0.76
CA ARG A 391 -5.63 3.11 0.37
C ARG A 391 -4.28 3.83 0.34
N ASN A 392 -4.22 5.04 -0.22
CA ASN A 392 -2.99 5.82 -0.25
C ASN A 392 -2.53 6.22 1.15
N ILE A 393 -3.45 6.63 2.04
CA ILE A 393 -3.11 6.96 3.44
C ILE A 393 -2.58 5.72 4.16
N ASN A 394 -3.26 4.58 4.04
CA ASN A 394 -2.79 3.34 4.66
C ASN A 394 -1.39 2.95 4.16
N SER A 395 -1.17 2.98 2.84
CA SER A 395 0.15 2.69 2.27
C SER A 395 1.24 3.64 2.80
N ARG A 396 0.94 4.93 3.02
CA ARG A 396 1.88 5.87 3.66
C ARG A 396 2.15 5.52 5.13
N LYS A 397 1.11 5.12 5.89
CA LYS A 397 1.28 4.66 7.27
C LYS A 397 2.19 3.45 7.35
N ASP A 398 1.97 2.48 6.47
CA ASP A 398 2.75 1.24 6.43
C ASP A 398 4.22 1.54 6.07
N LEU A 399 4.46 2.41 5.06
CA LEU A 399 5.81 2.89 4.72
C LEU A 399 6.52 3.63 5.86
N VAL A 400 5.79 4.38 6.70
CA VAL A 400 6.39 5.03 7.87
C VAL A 400 6.88 4.00 8.89
N LYS A 401 6.14 2.89 9.06
CA LYS A 401 6.52 1.83 10.01
C LYS A 401 7.68 0.99 9.52
N GLU A 402 7.55 0.45 8.31
CA GLU A 402 8.44 -0.55 7.71
C GLU A 402 9.67 0.10 7.04
N GLY A 403 9.61 1.41 6.78
CA GLY A 403 10.60 2.07 5.94
C GLY A 403 10.46 1.70 4.46
N LYS A 404 11.45 2.11 3.66
CA LYS A 404 11.48 1.75 2.24
C LYS A 404 11.97 0.30 2.11
N THR A 405 11.06 -0.62 1.80
CA THR A 405 11.37 -2.05 1.62
C THR A 405 11.96 -2.39 0.25
N TYR A 406 11.82 -1.49 -0.73
CA TYR A 406 12.38 -1.64 -2.08
C TYR A 406 12.91 -0.29 -2.60
N GLU A 407 14.23 -0.14 -2.62
CA GLU A 407 14.94 0.91 -3.35
C GLU A 407 16.14 0.24 -4.05
N ASN A 408 16.47 0.67 -5.27
CA ASN A 408 17.65 0.15 -5.96
C ASN A 408 18.89 0.41 -5.06
N GLN A 409 19.75 -0.60 -4.88
CA GLN A 409 20.99 -0.53 -4.09
C GLN A 409 20.85 -0.44 -2.56
N LEU A 410 19.72 -0.85 -1.97
CA LEU A 410 19.56 -0.93 -0.50
C LEU A 410 20.64 -1.79 0.20
N GLU A 411 21.20 -2.78 -0.50
CA GLU A 411 22.27 -3.66 -0.03
C GLU A 411 23.61 -2.94 0.25
N LEU A 412 23.87 -1.80 -0.40
CA LEU A 412 25.16 -1.10 -0.32
C LEU A 412 25.23 -0.04 0.79
N SER A 413 24.12 0.21 1.49
CA SER A 413 23.98 1.29 2.47
C SER A 413 23.65 0.83 3.89
N ILE A 414 23.76 -0.47 4.18
CA ILE A 414 23.58 -0.99 5.54
C ILE A 414 24.79 -0.54 6.39
N GLN A 415 24.61 0.53 7.16
CA GLN A 415 25.52 0.87 8.24
C GLN A 415 25.26 -0.10 9.41
N GLU A 416 26.32 -0.77 9.86
CA GLU A 416 26.34 -1.74 10.97
C GLU A 416 26.14 -1.05 12.34
N ASP A 417 24.97 -0.47 12.60
CA ASP A 417 24.60 -0.03 13.95
C ASP A 417 23.57 -1.00 14.58
N PRO A 418 23.99 -1.87 15.53
CA PRO A 418 23.12 -2.88 16.15
C PRO A 418 21.95 -2.29 16.96
N ASP A 419 21.94 -0.99 17.25
CA ASP A 419 20.83 -0.31 17.96
C ASP A 419 19.86 0.39 16.99
N GLN A 420 20.06 0.26 15.67
CA GLN A 420 19.17 0.77 14.62
C GLN A 420 18.16 -0.29 14.18
N GLY A 421 17.16 -0.52 15.03
CA GLY A 421 15.91 -1.10 14.55
C GLY A 421 15.33 -0.19 13.47
N VAL A 422 15.28 -0.68 12.22
CA VAL A 422 14.74 0.04 11.07
C VAL A 422 13.23 0.25 11.22
N ASP A 423 12.54 -0.50 12.08
CA ASP A 423 11.09 -0.46 12.18
C ASP A 423 10.57 0.30 13.41
N ILE A 424 9.49 1.06 13.20
CA ILE A 424 8.73 1.65 14.30
C ILE A 424 7.82 0.57 14.88
N PRO A 425 7.90 0.25 16.19
CA PRO A 425 7.18 -0.89 16.74
C PRO A 425 5.66 -0.71 16.63
N PRO A 426 4.92 -1.80 16.34
CA PRO A 426 3.47 -1.77 16.32
C PRO A 426 2.90 -1.62 17.74
N PRO A 427 1.62 -1.21 17.88
CA PRO A 427 0.97 -1.16 19.19
C PRO A 427 0.96 -2.52 19.88
N LEU A 428 1.27 -2.53 21.17
CA LEU A 428 1.24 -3.72 21.99
C LEU A 428 -0.20 -4.20 22.18
N LYS A 429 -0.38 -5.52 22.08
CA LYS A 429 -1.66 -6.19 22.29
C LYS A 429 -1.42 -7.45 23.08
N ILE A 430 -2.35 -7.78 23.96
CA ILE A 430 -2.42 -9.09 24.61
C ILE A 430 -3.34 -9.95 23.74
N ASP A 431 -2.81 -11.01 23.17
CA ASP A 431 -3.52 -12.07 22.47
C ASP A 431 -3.83 -13.22 23.46
N LYS A 432 -4.47 -14.29 23.01
CA LYS A 432 -4.85 -15.44 23.88
C LYS A 432 -3.75 -16.50 24.00
N THR A 433 -2.62 -16.33 23.31
CA THR A 433 -1.62 -17.39 23.09
C THR A 433 -0.34 -17.18 23.89
N GLU A 434 -0.26 -16.07 24.62
CA GLU A 434 0.89 -15.65 25.38
C GLU A 434 1.02 -16.44 26.66
N SER A 435 2.27 -16.68 27.04
CA SER A 435 2.58 -17.29 28.33
C SER A 435 2.89 -16.21 29.35
N TYR A 436 2.18 -16.26 30.48
CA TYR A 436 2.46 -15.39 31.63
C TYR A 436 3.55 -16.01 32.49
N VAL A 437 4.63 -15.25 32.70
CA VAL A 437 5.79 -15.66 33.50
C VAL A 437 5.82 -14.81 34.76
N PHE A 438 5.36 -15.38 35.86
CA PHE A 438 5.44 -14.74 37.17
C PHE A 438 6.90 -14.70 37.59
N PHE A 439 7.37 -13.54 38.01
CA PHE A 439 8.79 -13.25 38.16
C PHE A 439 9.03 -12.31 39.33
N ASP A 440 10.07 -12.62 40.11
CA ASP A 440 10.49 -11.83 41.26
C ASP A 440 12.02 -11.95 41.46
N LEU A 441 12.63 -10.90 42.02
CA LEU A 441 14.04 -10.82 42.34
C LEU A 441 14.26 -10.54 43.83
N GLU A 442 15.13 -11.35 44.45
CA GLU A 442 15.82 -10.90 45.66
C GLU A 442 17.11 -10.18 45.30
N THR A 443 17.43 -9.14 46.07
CA THR A 443 18.57 -8.27 45.79
C THR A 443 19.34 -7.91 47.06
N THR A 444 20.55 -7.38 46.91
CA THR A 444 21.40 -6.95 48.03
C THR A 444 20.84 -5.76 48.82
N GLY A 445 19.82 -5.07 48.30
CA GLY A 445 19.17 -3.92 48.94
C GLY A 445 18.14 -3.24 48.05
N LEU A 446 17.52 -2.15 48.53
CA LEU A 446 16.41 -1.47 47.84
C LEU A 446 16.81 -0.55 46.67
N GLY A 447 18.11 -0.40 46.40
CA GLY A 447 18.62 0.46 45.33
C GLY A 447 18.49 -0.18 43.94
N ARG A 448 18.32 0.65 42.89
CA ARG A 448 18.28 0.15 41.50
C ARG A 448 19.60 -0.44 40.98
N LYS A 449 20.71 -0.13 41.66
CA LYS A 449 22.04 -0.66 41.36
C LYS A 449 22.38 -1.93 42.15
N SER A 450 21.49 -2.39 43.02
CA SER A 450 21.70 -3.58 43.83
C SER A 450 22.03 -4.78 42.95
N ASP A 451 22.80 -5.71 43.52
CA ASP A 451 23.05 -6.98 42.87
C ASP A 451 21.88 -7.92 43.13
N ILE A 452 21.63 -8.80 42.15
CA ILE A 452 20.63 -9.85 42.26
C ILE A 452 21.23 -10.96 43.11
N THR A 453 20.49 -11.44 44.11
CA THR A 453 20.86 -12.57 44.97
C THR A 453 20.01 -13.81 44.68
N GLN A 454 18.80 -13.64 44.14
CA GLN A 454 17.94 -14.72 43.66
C GLN A 454 17.10 -14.27 42.47
N ILE A 455 16.92 -15.16 41.50
CA ILE A 455 15.91 -15.04 40.44
C ILE A 455 14.93 -16.18 40.61
N ALA A 456 13.63 -15.88 40.69
CA ALA A 456 12.57 -16.89 40.67
C ALA A 456 11.56 -16.61 39.57
N ALA A 457 11.03 -17.67 38.96
CA ALA A 457 9.91 -17.57 38.06
C ALA A 457 9.00 -18.81 38.05
N LEU A 458 7.73 -18.61 37.71
CA LEU A 458 6.71 -19.65 37.58
C LEU A 458 5.87 -19.38 36.33
N THR A 459 5.66 -20.42 35.53
CA THR A 459 4.75 -20.35 34.38
C THR A 459 4.28 -21.75 34.01
N ASN A 460 3.00 -21.93 33.71
CA ASN A 460 2.40 -23.22 33.30
C ASN A 460 2.84 -24.41 34.19
N GLY A 461 2.92 -24.21 35.51
CA GLY A 461 3.38 -25.21 36.48
C GLY A 461 4.89 -25.48 36.52
N LYS A 462 5.68 -24.95 35.57
CA LYS A 462 7.14 -25.04 35.58
C LYS A 462 7.74 -23.96 36.47
N LYS A 463 8.64 -24.38 37.37
CA LYS A 463 9.34 -23.52 38.33
C LYS A 463 10.78 -23.29 37.88
N PHE A 464 11.25 -22.06 38.00
CA PHE A 464 12.64 -21.67 37.80
C PHE A 464 13.13 -20.96 39.06
N GLN A 465 14.32 -21.35 39.54
CA GLN A 465 15.01 -20.59 40.58
C GLN A 465 16.52 -20.70 40.43
N ARG A 466 17.23 -19.60 40.66
CA ARG A 466 18.70 -19.56 40.75
C ARG A 466 19.12 -18.58 41.83
N TYR A 467 20.05 -19.01 42.68
CA TYR A 467 20.77 -18.13 43.59
C TYR A 467 21.99 -17.55 42.88
N VAL A 468 22.28 -16.27 43.12
CA VAL A 468 23.28 -15.52 42.37
C VAL A 468 24.32 -14.97 43.33
N ILE A 469 25.60 -15.18 43.00
CA ILE A 469 26.72 -14.65 43.78
C ILE A 469 26.68 -13.11 43.73
N PRO A 470 26.46 -12.41 44.85
CA PRO A 470 26.50 -10.96 44.88
C PRO A 470 27.96 -10.46 44.82
N ARG A 471 28.22 -9.32 44.17
CA ARG A 471 29.56 -8.69 44.15
C ARG A 471 29.81 -7.79 45.35
N VAL A 472 28.75 -7.41 46.05
CA VAL A 472 28.76 -6.55 47.23
C VAL A 472 28.10 -7.26 48.40
N GLU A 473 28.43 -6.84 49.62
CA GLU A 473 27.78 -7.36 50.81
C GLU A 473 26.26 -7.13 50.76
N ILE A 474 25.50 -8.12 51.21
CA ILE A 474 24.05 -8.03 51.34
C ILE A 474 23.75 -7.11 52.53
N ASN A 475 22.96 -6.07 52.31
CA ASN A 475 22.56 -5.16 53.38
C ASN A 475 21.89 -5.96 54.52
N ILE A 476 22.21 -5.61 55.77
CA ILE A 476 21.67 -6.28 56.97
C ILE A 476 20.15 -6.38 56.93
N GLU A 477 19.44 -5.33 56.53
CA GLU A 477 17.98 -5.34 56.44
C GLU A 477 17.49 -6.25 55.31
N ALA A 478 18.16 -6.27 54.16
CA ALA A 478 17.84 -7.20 53.07
C ALA A 478 18.08 -8.66 53.49
N SER A 479 19.16 -8.92 54.23
CA SER A 479 19.48 -10.25 54.74
C SER A 479 18.48 -10.73 55.79
N LYS A 480 18.05 -9.85 56.71
CA LYS A 480 17.00 -10.16 57.71
C LYS A 480 15.67 -10.54 57.04
N VAL A 481 15.31 -9.80 56.00
CA VAL A 481 14.03 -9.93 55.31
C VAL A 481 14.01 -11.18 54.42
N THR A 482 15.03 -11.35 53.57
CA THR A 482 15.12 -12.48 52.63
C THR A 482 15.60 -13.79 53.27
N GLY A 483 16.33 -13.68 54.39
CA GLY A 483 17.07 -14.78 55.00
C GLY A 483 18.32 -15.19 54.20
N ILE A 484 18.72 -14.44 53.17
CA ILE A 484 19.90 -14.75 52.35
C ILE A 484 21.14 -14.12 52.97
N THR A 485 22.19 -14.92 53.16
CA THR A 485 23.52 -14.48 53.60
C THR A 485 24.58 -15.06 52.67
N TYR A 486 25.67 -14.32 52.46
CA TYR A 486 26.77 -14.75 51.61
C TYR A 486 28.12 -14.46 52.26
N SER A 487 28.99 -15.46 52.32
CA SER A 487 30.35 -15.33 52.83
C SER A 487 31.33 -15.27 51.65
N HIS A 488 31.90 -14.09 51.41
CA HIS A 488 32.90 -13.89 50.34
C HIS A 488 34.21 -14.67 50.59
N SER A 489 34.60 -14.89 51.85
CA SER A 489 35.82 -15.61 52.20
C SER A 489 35.73 -17.11 51.93
N THR A 490 34.54 -17.70 52.09
CA THR A 490 34.30 -19.14 51.90
C THR A 490 33.50 -19.45 50.63
N ASN A 491 33.13 -18.42 49.86
CA ASN A 491 32.30 -18.52 48.65
C ASN A 491 31.03 -19.35 48.86
N THR A 492 30.39 -19.22 50.03
CA THR A 492 29.24 -20.03 50.44
C THR A 492 28.02 -19.15 50.70
N MET A 493 26.87 -19.55 50.16
CA MET A 493 25.58 -18.90 50.35
C MET A 493 24.68 -19.72 51.28
N TYR A 494 23.96 -19.05 52.18
CA TYR A 494 22.93 -19.66 53.01
C TYR A 494 21.60 -18.94 52.84
N VAL A 495 20.51 -19.71 52.84
CA VAL A 495 19.14 -19.22 52.86
C VAL A 495 18.48 -19.76 54.12
N ARG A 496 18.18 -18.87 55.06
CA ARG A 496 17.58 -19.21 56.37
C ARG A 496 18.36 -20.32 57.08
N GLY A 497 19.69 -20.23 57.03
CA GLY A 497 20.62 -21.18 57.66
C GLY A 497 20.91 -22.44 56.84
N GLN A 498 20.22 -22.68 55.73
CA GLN A 498 20.51 -23.82 54.84
C GLN A 498 21.49 -23.42 53.75
N LYS A 499 22.55 -24.22 53.57
CA LYS A 499 23.53 -23.99 52.49
C LYS A 499 22.86 -24.23 51.12
N VAL A 500 23.06 -23.28 50.20
CA VAL A 500 22.61 -23.37 48.81
C VAL A 500 23.79 -23.16 47.87
N GLU A 501 23.66 -23.67 46.64
CA GLU A 501 24.69 -23.50 45.60
C GLU A 501 24.35 -22.29 44.71
N PRO A 502 25.10 -21.17 44.82
CA PRO A 502 24.90 -20.01 43.97
C PRO A 502 25.67 -20.15 42.65
N VAL A 503 25.19 -19.47 41.61
CA VAL A 503 25.87 -19.37 40.31
C VAL A 503 26.30 -17.93 40.01
N THR A 504 27.15 -17.74 39.01
CA THR A 504 27.49 -16.40 38.53
C THR A 504 26.28 -15.69 37.92
N LEU A 505 26.26 -14.36 37.97
CA LEU A 505 25.19 -13.54 37.37
C LEU A 505 24.95 -13.90 35.90
N GLN A 506 26.02 -14.04 35.10
CA GLN A 506 25.91 -14.38 33.69
C GLN A 506 25.27 -15.76 33.49
N LYS A 507 25.63 -16.77 34.30
CA LYS A 507 25.04 -18.10 34.22
C LYS A 507 23.57 -18.08 34.63
N ALA A 508 23.21 -17.36 35.69
CA ALA A 508 21.80 -17.22 36.12
C ALA A 508 20.93 -16.58 35.03
N LEU A 509 21.41 -15.51 34.39
CA LEU A 509 20.69 -14.83 33.31
C LEU A 509 20.55 -15.71 32.07
N LEU A 510 21.60 -16.46 31.68
CA LEU A 510 21.54 -17.41 30.56
C LEU A 510 20.56 -18.55 30.84
N ASP A 511 20.58 -19.11 32.04
CA ASP A 511 19.63 -20.14 32.46
C ASP A 511 18.19 -19.61 32.44
N PHE A 512 17.98 -18.36 32.88
CA PHE A 512 16.66 -17.72 32.88
C PHE A 512 16.17 -17.44 31.45
N ILE A 513 17.04 -16.97 30.56
CA ILE A 513 16.75 -16.82 29.14
C ILE A 513 16.36 -18.17 28.53
N SER A 514 17.13 -19.22 28.82
CA SER A 514 16.84 -20.57 28.32
C SER A 514 15.47 -21.05 28.77
N PHE A 515 15.11 -20.81 30.03
CA PHE A 515 13.79 -21.13 30.58
C PHE A 515 12.68 -20.36 29.85
N ILE A 516 12.80 -19.04 29.71
CA ILE A 516 11.76 -18.21 29.10
C ILE A 516 11.54 -18.53 27.61
N LYS A 517 12.60 -18.90 26.88
CA LYS A 517 12.53 -19.24 25.44
C LYS A 517 11.63 -20.43 25.13
N GLU A 518 11.32 -21.29 26.11
CA GLU A 518 10.41 -22.43 25.93
C GLU A 518 8.95 -22.00 25.74
N PHE A 519 8.63 -20.73 26.02
CA PHE A 519 7.26 -20.24 26.07
C PHE A 519 6.95 -19.28 24.92
N ASN A 520 5.71 -19.29 24.45
CA ASN A 520 5.27 -18.45 23.35
C ASN A 520 5.02 -17.01 23.82
N ASN A 521 5.72 -16.04 23.20
CA ASN A 521 5.60 -14.60 23.45
C ASN A 521 5.45 -14.22 24.94
N PRO A 522 6.43 -14.57 25.79
CA PRO A 522 6.33 -14.46 27.24
C PRO A 522 6.12 -13.02 27.70
N ILE A 523 5.20 -12.84 28.66
CA ILE A 523 4.95 -11.58 29.37
C ILE A 523 5.32 -11.78 30.84
N LEU A 524 6.24 -10.94 31.34
CA LEU A 524 6.64 -11.00 32.75
C LEU A 524 5.55 -10.38 33.63
N ILE A 525 5.15 -11.08 34.68
CA ILE A 525 4.19 -10.58 35.67
C ILE A 525 4.89 -10.48 37.02
N GLY A 526 4.84 -9.31 37.65
CA GLY A 526 5.40 -9.13 38.98
C GLY A 526 4.73 -7.99 39.73
N HIS A 527 4.92 -7.96 41.04
CA HIS A 527 4.29 -6.97 41.91
C HIS A 527 5.25 -5.80 42.16
N ASN A 528 4.89 -4.59 41.72
CA ASN A 528 5.80 -3.42 41.67
C ASN A 528 7.01 -3.61 40.72
N ILE A 529 6.92 -4.60 39.82
CA ILE A 529 7.98 -5.00 38.90
C ILE A 529 8.48 -3.85 38.02
N CYS A 530 7.60 -2.90 37.67
CA CYS A 530 7.96 -1.77 36.82
C CYS A 530 8.99 -0.86 37.49
N ASN A 531 8.93 -0.69 38.81
CA ASN A 531 9.75 0.28 39.53
C ASN A 531 11.00 -0.33 40.15
N PHE A 532 11.01 -1.65 40.36
CA PHE A 532 12.05 -2.36 41.09
C PHE A 532 12.76 -3.38 40.21
N ASP A 533 12.12 -4.51 39.89
CA ASP A 533 12.78 -5.65 39.25
C ASP A 533 13.21 -5.36 37.81
N ILE A 534 12.33 -4.78 36.98
CA ILE A 534 12.65 -4.49 35.57
C ILE A 534 13.88 -3.57 35.43
N PRO A 535 14.00 -2.44 36.16
CA PRO A 535 15.22 -1.64 36.16
C PRO A 535 16.49 -2.45 36.48
N ILE A 536 16.45 -3.27 37.54
CA ILE A 536 17.61 -4.02 38.03
C ILE A 536 18.03 -5.08 37.01
N ILE A 537 17.10 -5.94 36.56
CA ILE A 537 17.43 -6.97 35.56
C ILE A 537 17.86 -6.35 34.23
N SER A 538 17.29 -5.21 33.83
CA SER A 538 17.70 -4.51 32.60
C SER A 538 19.15 -4.03 32.68
N GLU A 539 19.59 -3.51 33.84
CA GLU A 539 20.98 -3.12 34.05
C GLU A 539 21.90 -4.34 34.01
N LYS A 540 21.57 -5.42 34.73
CA LYS A 540 22.38 -6.65 34.75
C LYS A 540 22.44 -7.35 33.38
N LEU A 541 21.35 -7.34 32.61
CA LEU A 541 21.33 -7.83 31.23
C LEU A 541 22.23 -7.01 30.31
N LYS A 542 22.34 -5.68 30.51
CA LYS A 542 23.27 -4.83 29.76
C LYS A 542 24.72 -5.11 30.13
N GLU A 543 25.01 -5.21 31.43
CA GLU A 543 26.35 -5.57 31.94
C GLU A 543 26.84 -6.90 31.33
N CYS A 544 25.95 -7.89 31.18
CA CYS A 544 26.26 -9.18 30.58
C CYS A 544 26.12 -9.24 29.05
N LYS A 545 25.82 -8.12 28.36
CA LYS A 545 25.56 -8.07 26.89
C LYS A 545 24.43 -8.99 26.40
N LEU A 546 23.44 -9.25 27.26
CA LEU A 546 22.28 -10.11 26.98
C LEU A 546 20.98 -9.33 26.74
N PHE A 547 20.97 -8.01 26.92
CA PHE A 547 19.76 -7.17 26.82
C PHE A 547 19.01 -7.32 25.50
N THR A 548 19.70 -7.22 24.36
CA THR A 548 19.06 -7.33 23.04
C THR A 548 18.42 -8.71 22.86
N SER A 549 19.15 -9.79 23.16
CA SER A 549 18.60 -11.15 23.07
C SER A 549 17.42 -11.35 24.01
N PHE A 550 17.41 -10.75 25.20
CA PHE A 550 16.29 -10.88 26.12
C PHE A 550 15.06 -10.12 25.62
N SER A 551 15.26 -8.89 25.13
CA SER A 551 14.19 -8.01 24.65
C SER A 551 13.46 -8.53 23.41
N THR A 552 14.09 -9.39 22.61
CA THR A 552 13.44 -10.03 21.46
C THR A 552 12.59 -11.24 21.85
N ILE A 553 12.85 -11.84 23.01
CA ILE A 553 12.11 -13.00 23.52
C ILE A 553 10.88 -12.52 24.29
N VAL A 554 11.05 -11.53 25.16
CA VAL A 554 9.99 -11.06 26.05
C VAL A 554 9.15 -9.99 25.38
N LYS A 555 7.84 -10.24 25.27
CA LYS A 555 6.87 -9.30 24.69
C LYS A 555 6.73 -8.03 25.52
N GLY A 556 6.80 -8.18 26.85
CA GLY A 556 6.68 -7.07 27.78
C GLY A 556 6.50 -7.53 29.22
N PHE A 557 6.02 -6.63 30.07
CA PHE A 557 5.72 -6.93 31.46
C PHE A 557 4.43 -6.25 31.94
N ILE A 558 3.83 -6.81 32.99
CA ILE A 558 2.67 -6.27 33.68
C ILE A 558 2.99 -6.11 35.16
N ASP A 559 2.69 -4.93 35.69
CA ASP A 559 2.88 -4.60 37.09
C ASP A 559 1.56 -4.75 37.86
N THR A 560 1.45 -5.82 38.64
CA THR A 560 0.21 -6.15 39.35
C THR A 560 -0.13 -5.16 40.47
N LEU A 561 0.85 -4.40 40.98
CA LEU A 561 0.56 -3.33 41.95
C LEU A 561 -0.24 -2.21 41.28
N LYS A 562 0.11 -1.86 40.04
CA LYS A 562 -0.62 -0.86 39.25
C LYS A 562 -2.01 -1.35 38.86
N VAL A 563 -2.14 -2.64 38.56
CA VAL A 563 -3.44 -3.27 38.31
C VAL A 563 -4.29 -3.22 39.58
N ALA A 564 -3.78 -3.71 40.72
CA ALA A 564 -4.52 -3.72 41.99
C ALA A 564 -5.03 -2.32 42.39
N LYS A 565 -4.19 -1.28 42.28
CA LYS A 565 -4.57 0.11 42.58
C LYS A 565 -5.69 0.69 41.71
N LYS A 566 -5.96 0.10 40.54
CA LYS A 566 -7.06 0.55 39.67
C LYS A 566 -8.40 -0.09 40.03
N TYR A 567 -8.39 -1.28 40.62
CA TYR A 567 -9.58 -2.12 40.76
C TYR A 567 -9.99 -2.37 42.21
N VAL A 568 -9.04 -2.33 43.15
CA VAL A 568 -9.32 -2.51 44.57
C VAL A 568 -9.46 -1.14 45.23
N SER A 569 -10.55 -0.94 45.98
CA SER A 569 -10.78 0.33 46.67
C SER A 569 -9.79 0.51 47.82
N ASN A 570 -9.33 1.75 48.01
CA ASN A 570 -8.47 2.12 49.15
C ASN A 570 -9.17 1.93 50.51
N SER A 571 -10.51 1.84 50.53
CA SER A 571 -11.29 1.58 51.75
C SER A 571 -11.21 0.12 52.21
N ASP A 572 -10.91 -0.81 51.31
CA ASP A 572 -11.10 -2.24 51.54
C ASP A 572 -9.83 -2.91 52.09
N ILE A 573 -8.67 -2.27 51.88
CA ILE A 573 -7.37 -2.77 52.28
C ILE A 573 -6.49 -1.64 52.85
N PRO A 574 -5.66 -1.93 53.88
CA PRO A 574 -4.83 -0.91 54.52
C PRO A 574 -3.66 -0.44 53.64
N ASN A 575 -3.20 -1.29 52.72
CA ASN A 575 -2.16 -0.99 51.74
C ASN A 575 -2.21 -2.03 50.61
N PHE A 576 -1.47 -1.78 49.54
CA PHE A 576 -1.45 -2.64 48.34
C PHE A 576 -0.22 -3.57 48.28
N LYS A 577 0.46 -3.84 49.40
CA LYS A 577 1.56 -4.83 49.40
C LYS A 577 1.02 -6.21 49.01
N GLN A 578 1.84 -7.01 48.35
CA GLN A 578 1.46 -8.35 47.91
C GLN A 578 0.90 -9.20 49.05
N GLU A 579 1.58 -9.25 50.21
CA GLU A 579 1.10 -9.92 51.42
C GLU A 579 -0.30 -9.49 51.86
N THR A 580 -0.58 -8.19 51.82
CA THR A 580 -1.87 -7.65 52.23
C THR A 580 -2.97 -8.06 51.25
N LEU A 581 -2.67 -8.05 49.95
CA LEU A 581 -3.61 -8.49 48.92
C LEU A 581 -3.87 -10.00 48.99
N VAL A 582 -2.82 -10.81 49.19
CA VAL A 582 -2.94 -12.27 49.36
C VAL A 582 -3.78 -12.60 50.59
N LYS A 583 -3.47 -11.98 51.74
CA LYS A 583 -4.25 -12.18 52.97
C LYS A 583 -5.71 -11.77 52.82
N HIS A 584 -5.97 -10.63 52.18
CA HIS A 584 -7.34 -10.13 52.02
C HIS A 584 -8.16 -10.98 51.05
N PHE A 585 -7.60 -11.38 49.89
CA PHE A 585 -8.35 -12.05 48.84
C PHE A 585 -8.32 -13.58 48.88
N LEU A 586 -7.24 -14.17 49.38
CA LEU A 586 -7.07 -15.61 49.48
C LEU A 586 -7.25 -16.13 50.92
N GLY A 587 -7.21 -15.25 51.93
CA GLY A 587 -7.28 -15.66 53.34
C GLY A 587 -5.99 -16.32 53.84
N GLU A 588 -4.91 -16.23 53.09
CA GLU A 588 -3.65 -16.96 53.33
C GLU A 588 -2.52 -16.02 53.79
N THR A 589 -1.58 -16.57 54.56
CA THR A 589 -0.28 -15.94 54.84
C THR A 589 0.83 -16.85 54.36
N TYR A 590 1.90 -16.28 53.83
CA TYR A 590 3.03 -17.03 53.28
C TYR A 590 4.35 -16.40 53.71
N LEU A 591 5.45 -17.11 53.44
CA LEU A 591 6.79 -16.65 53.73
C LEU A 591 7.21 -15.61 52.69
N ALA A 592 6.75 -14.37 52.88
CA ALA A 592 7.13 -13.25 52.05
C ALA A 592 8.64 -13.00 52.12
N HIS A 593 9.17 -12.39 51.06
CA HIS A 593 10.62 -12.20 50.88
C HIS A 593 11.36 -13.52 50.73
N ASN A 594 10.74 -14.38 49.93
CA ASN A 594 11.37 -15.53 49.33
C ASN A 594 10.82 -15.58 47.92
N ALA A 595 11.63 -15.15 46.95
CA ALA A 595 11.19 -14.98 45.57
C ALA A 595 10.39 -16.16 45.00
N ILE A 596 10.65 -17.43 45.37
CA ILE A 596 9.83 -18.54 44.85
C ILE A 596 8.45 -18.63 45.52
N GLU A 597 8.33 -18.29 46.81
CA GLU A 597 7.04 -18.22 47.50
C GLU A 597 6.27 -16.98 47.08
N ASP A 598 6.93 -15.83 46.92
CA ASP A 598 6.35 -14.60 46.38
C ASP A 598 5.74 -14.84 45.00
N VAL A 599 6.47 -15.50 44.10
CA VAL A 599 5.99 -15.85 42.76
C VAL A 599 4.79 -16.80 42.80
N LYS A 600 4.77 -17.80 43.69
CA LYS A 600 3.63 -18.73 43.85
C LYS A 600 2.38 -18.00 44.35
N SER A 601 2.52 -17.21 45.41
CA SER A 601 1.41 -16.46 45.99
C SER A 601 0.89 -15.41 45.02
N LEU A 602 1.77 -14.77 44.23
CA LEU A 602 1.36 -13.87 43.16
C LEU A 602 0.58 -14.57 42.05
N HIS A 603 1.01 -15.78 41.64
CA HIS A 603 0.29 -16.60 40.67
C HIS A 603 -1.13 -16.92 41.15
N SER A 604 -1.28 -17.38 42.40
CA SER A 604 -2.60 -17.65 42.99
C SER A 604 -3.48 -16.39 43.07
N LEU A 605 -2.92 -15.27 43.53
CA LEU A 605 -3.63 -13.99 43.59
C LEU A 605 -4.08 -13.54 42.19
N TYR A 606 -3.21 -13.74 41.20
CA TYR A 606 -3.49 -13.39 39.82
C TYR A 606 -4.67 -14.19 39.26
N GLU A 607 -4.62 -15.52 39.32
CA GLU A 607 -5.66 -16.39 38.78
C GLU A 607 -7.01 -16.12 39.45
N MET A 608 -7.01 -15.97 40.78
CA MET A 608 -8.24 -15.85 41.56
C MET A 608 -8.89 -14.46 41.46
N LYS A 609 -8.10 -13.39 41.27
CA LYS A 609 -8.63 -12.02 41.35
C LYS A 609 -8.19 -11.07 40.26
N LEU A 610 -6.94 -11.08 39.81
CA LEU A 610 -6.44 -10.01 38.92
C LEU A 610 -6.60 -10.32 37.42
N ALA A 611 -6.63 -11.59 37.02
CA ALA A 611 -6.63 -12.00 35.61
C ALA A 611 -7.75 -11.35 34.78
N HIS A 612 -8.97 -11.29 35.32
CA HIS A 612 -10.14 -10.71 34.65
C HIS A 612 -10.09 -9.19 34.51
N HIS A 613 -9.17 -8.53 35.22
CA HIS A 613 -9.05 -7.07 35.23
C HIS A 613 -7.92 -6.55 34.35
N ILE A 614 -7.00 -7.41 33.90
CA ILE A 614 -5.92 -7.02 33.00
C ILE A 614 -6.46 -6.63 31.63
N LYS A 615 -5.99 -5.49 31.11
CA LYS A 615 -6.23 -5.02 29.74
C LYS A 615 -4.91 -4.84 29.00
N SER A 616 -4.96 -4.72 27.67
CA SER A 616 -3.77 -4.37 26.88
C SER A 616 -3.08 -3.10 27.36
N ASP A 617 -3.85 -2.13 27.87
CA ASP A 617 -3.33 -0.88 28.44
C ASP A 617 -2.52 -1.08 29.73
N ASP A 618 -2.50 -2.28 30.34
CA ASP A 618 -1.66 -2.62 31.50
C ASP A 618 -0.30 -3.20 31.10
N LEU A 619 -0.12 -3.56 29.83
CA LEU A 619 1.13 -4.07 29.29
C LEU A 619 2.13 -2.91 29.09
N TYR A 620 3.38 -3.18 29.44
CA TYR A 620 4.52 -2.32 29.20
C TYR A 620 5.52 -3.06 28.31
N ALA A 621 6.04 -2.40 27.28
CA ALA A 621 7.20 -2.90 26.54
C ALA A 621 8.36 -3.15 27.50
N PHE A 622 9.12 -4.22 27.30
CA PHE A 622 10.30 -4.48 28.14
C PHE A 622 11.31 -3.31 28.12
N VAL A 623 11.40 -2.62 26.98
CA VAL A 623 12.26 -1.43 26.78
C VAL A 623 11.68 -0.14 27.37
N TYR A 624 10.60 -0.19 28.15
CA TYR A 624 9.89 0.98 28.70
C TYR A 624 10.82 2.05 29.30
N HIS A 625 11.74 1.68 30.19
CA HIS A 625 12.64 2.65 30.83
C HIS A 625 13.63 3.25 29.83
N LYS A 626 14.21 2.45 28.92
CA LYS A 626 15.08 2.95 27.83
C LYS A 626 14.33 3.98 26.96
N CYS A 627 13.07 3.69 26.63
CA CYS A 627 12.25 4.61 25.85
C CYS A 627 11.88 5.86 26.65
N LEU A 628 11.54 5.74 27.93
CA LEU A 628 11.21 6.88 28.78
C LEU A 628 12.41 7.82 28.98
N ASP A 629 13.60 7.25 29.20
CA ASP A 629 14.85 7.99 29.35
C ASP A 629 15.21 8.77 28.07
N SER A 630 14.84 8.25 26.89
CA SER A 630 15.03 8.97 25.61
C SER A 630 14.25 10.28 25.51
N TYR A 631 13.28 10.51 26.41
CA TYR A 631 12.51 11.76 26.48
C TYR A 631 13.03 12.71 27.57
N SER A 632 14.16 12.45 28.23
CA SER A 632 14.64 13.26 29.35
C SER A 632 14.77 14.74 29.00
N ASP A 633 15.28 15.06 27.81
CA ASP A 633 15.60 16.44 27.44
C ASP A 633 14.36 17.23 27.00
N ILE A 634 13.47 16.62 26.23
CA ILE A 634 12.16 17.20 25.89
C ILE A 634 11.25 17.37 27.13
N LEU A 635 11.42 16.54 28.16
CA LEU A 635 10.72 16.71 29.43
C LEU A 635 11.30 17.87 30.26
N LYS A 636 12.62 18.06 30.24
CA LYS A 636 13.28 19.21 30.89
C LYS A 636 12.86 20.53 30.24
N SER A 637 12.70 20.57 28.91
CA SER A 637 12.24 21.76 28.19
C SER A 637 10.77 22.11 28.45
N LYS A 638 10.01 21.21 29.11
CA LYS A 638 8.56 21.34 29.36
C LYS A 638 7.72 21.49 28.08
N ALA A 639 8.28 21.19 26.91
CA ALA A 639 7.59 21.25 25.64
C ALA A 639 6.44 20.22 25.55
N VAL A 640 6.56 19.10 26.26
CA VAL A 640 5.61 17.98 26.21
C VAL A 640 5.27 17.45 27.61
N SER A 641 4.03 17.00 27.80
CA SER A 641 3.59 16.34 29.03
C SER A 641 4.26 14.98 29.25
N ARG A 642 4.72 14.74 30.50
CA ARG A 642 5.23 13.43 30.96
C ARG A 642 4.25 12.29 30.71
N LEU A 643 2.94 12.54 30.83
CA LEU A 643 1.92 11.51 30.62
C LEU A 643 1.95 10.92 29.21
N ILE A 644 2.25 11.76 28.21
CA ILE A 644 2.33 11.34 26.80
C ILE A 644 3.59 10.53 26.55
N CYS A 645 4.73 10.99 27.10
CA CYS A 645 5.99 10.25 27.02
C CYS A 645 5.89 8.88 27.69
N VAL A 646 5.23 8.80 28.86
CA VAL A 646 4.94 7.52 29.53
C VAL A 646 4.08 6.63 28.63
N ARG A 647 3.02 7.17 28.01
CA ARG A 647 2.16 6.37 27.11
C ARG A 647 2.92 5.84 25.90
N LEU A 648 3.77 6.65 25.26
CA LEU A 648 4.61 6.22 24.14
C LEU A 648 5.65 5.18 24.57
N ALA A 649 6.34 5.42 25.69
CA ALA A 649 7.33 4.50 26.22
C ALA A 649 6.72 3.14 26.59
N LYS A 650 5.46 3.12 27.09
CA LYS A 650 4.72 1.88 27.37
C LYS A 650 4.57 1.01 26.12
N GLU A 651 4.36 1.62 24.96
CA GLU A 651 4.25 0.94 23.67
C GLU A 651 5.62 0.67 23.02
N GLY A 652 6.74 0.96 23.72
CA GLY A 652 8.08 0.80 23.18
C GLY A 652 8.51 1.92 22.21
N ILE A 653 7.78 3.03 22.16
CA ILE A 653 8.12 4.17 21.31
C ILE A 653 9.10 5.09 22.04
N SER A 654 10.23 5.38 21.39
CA SER A 654 11.30 6.25 21.87
C SER A 654 11.33 7.56 21.06
N LEU A 655 12.11 8.54 21.48
CA LEU A 655 12.32 9.77 20.70
C LEU A 655 12.97 9.47 19.34
N LYS A 656 13.87 8.48 19.26
CA LYS A 656 14.49 8.02 18.00
C LYS A 656 13.45 7.52 17.01
N HIS A 657 12.44 6.75 17.45
CA HIS A 657 11.35 6.29 16.60
C HIS A 657 10.51 7.46 16.04
N LEU A 658 10.29 8.51 16.83
CA LEU A 658 9.57 9.70 16.36
C LEU A 658 10.39 10.52 15.37
N LYS A 659 11.71 10.64 15.58
CA LYS A 659 12.64 11.24 14.60
C LYS A 659 12.60 10.48 13.26
N LEU A 660 12.68 9.15 13.33
CA LEU A 660 12.57 8.28 12.15
C LEU A 660 11.22 8.41 11.44
N ALA A 661 10.12 8.51 12.20
CA ALA A 661 8.81 8.74 11.61
C ALA A 661 8.75 10.07 10.85
N ALA A 662 9.28 11.13 11.45
CA ALA A 662 9.31 12.47 10.86
C ALA A 662 10.15 12.54 9.58
N SER A 663 11.27 11.82 9.53
CA SER A 663 12.13 11.76 8.34
C SER A 663 11.50 10.98 7.19
N ARG A 664 10.66 9.97 7.49
CA ARG A 664 9.97 9.14 6.48
C ARG A 664 8.76 9.81 5.85
N ASP A 665 7.98 10.56 6.61
CA ASP A 665 6.85 11.33 6.11
C ASP A 665 6.62 12.55 7.00
N SER A 666 6.27 13.69 6.38
CA SER A 666 5.79 14.89 7.06
C SER A 666 4.68 14.67 8.10
N ASN A 667 3.87 13.61 7.96
CA ASN A 667 2.81 13.21 8.88
C ASN A 667 3.18 11.95 9.69
N GLY A 668 4.45 11.53 9.69
CA GLY A 668 4.87 10.27 10.30
C GLY A 668 4.58 10.22 11.79
N ILE A 669 4.92 11.28 12.55
CA ILE A 669 4.57 11.39 13.98
C ILE A 669 3.06 11.27 14.19
N LYS A 670 2.27 11.91 13.32
CA LYS A 670 0.80 11.83 13.35
C LYS A 670 0.33 10.39 13.19
N PHE A 671 0.87 9.66 12.22
CA PHE A 671 0.54 8.26 11.98
C PHE A 671 0.90 7.35 13.15
N VAL A 672 2.10 7.52 13.73
CA VAL A 672 2.51 6.80 14.95
C VAL A 672 1.53 7.09 16.10
N PHE A 673 1.16 8.35 16.30
CA PHE A 673 0.22 8.71 17.38
C PHE A 673 -1.17 8.14 17.15
N GLU A 674 -1.67 8.11 15.90
CA GLU A 674 -2.96 7.50 15.57
C GLU A 674 -2.97 6.01 15.89
N ASP A 675 -1.91 5.30 15.54
CA ASP A 675 -1.84 3.85 15.71
C ASP A 675 -1.69 3.45 17.19
N HIS A 676 -0.94 4.25 17.96
CA HIS A 676 -0.75 4.08 19.41
C HIS A 676 -1.81 4.79 20.27
N LYS A 677 -2.90 5.25 19.65
CA LYS A 677 -4.05 5.93 20.31
C LYS A 677 -3.64 7.13 21.18
N VAL A 678 -2.58 7.85 20.80
CA VAL A 678 -2.09 9.04 21.49
C VAL A 678 -2.85 10.28 21.01
N PRO A 679 -3.22 11.22 21.91
CA PRO A 679 -3.90 12.45 21.53
C PRO A 679 -3.11 13.27 20.49
N GLN A 680 -3.78 13.62 19.39
CA GLN A 680 -3.16 14.33 18.26
C GLN A 680 -2.71 15.76 18.59
N LYS A 681 -3.25 16.36 19.65
CA LYS A 681 -2.91 17.72 20.12
C LYS A 681 -1.41 17.91 20.39
N SER A 682 -0.69 16.84 20.70
CA SER A 682 0.74 16.90 21.04
C SER A 682 1.67 16.64 19.87
N VAL A 683 1.15 16.24 18.70
CA VAL A 683 1.96 16.05 17.49
C VAL A 683 2.73 17.32 17.15
N LYS A 684 2.07 18.49 17.23
CA LYS A 684 2.69 19.79 16.94
C LYS A 684 3.91 20.06 17.83
N ALA A 685 3.78 19.86 19.15
CA ALA A 685 4.86 20.09 20.11
C ALA A 685 6.07 19.17 19.85
N PHE A 686 5.84 17.90 19.54
CA PHE A 686 6.93 16.99 19.13
C PHE A 686 7.54 17.39 17.79
N SER A 687 6.73 17.78 16.80
CA SER A 687 7.23 18.21 15.49
C SER A 687 8.03 19.50 15.57
N GLU A 688 7.71 20.42 16.48
CA GLU A 688 8.47 21.66 16.70
C GLU A 688 9.79 21.36 17.39
N TYR A 689 9.75 20.63 18.51
CA TYR A 689 10.97 20.23 19.22
C TYR A 689 11.99 19.50 18.33
N LEU A 690 11.52 18.60 17.46
CA LEU A 690 12.40 17.83 16.58
C LEU A 690 13.00 18.64 15.42
N LYS A 691 12.41 19.80 15.08
CA LYS A 691 12.98 20.71 14.07
C LYS A 691 14.04 21.63 14.65
N ASP A 692 13.95 21.94 15.94
CA ASP A 692 14.91 22.80 16.64
C ASP A 692 16.21 22.03 17.00
N GLU A 693 16.21 20.69 16.87
CA GLU A 693 17.37 19.81 17.09
C GLU A 693 18.11 19.37 15.79
N GLU A 694 17.61 19.74 14.60
CA GLU A 694 18.30 19.59 13.30
C GLU A 694 19.12 20.84 12.97
#